data_AF-A0A6A7A3D9-F1
#
_entry.id   AF-A0A6A7A3D9-F1
#
_cell.length_a   1.000
_cell.length_b   1.000
_cell.length_c   1.000
_cell.angle_alpha   90.00
_cell.angle_beta   90.00
_cell.angle_gamma   90.00
#
_symmetry.space_group_name_H-M   'P 1'
#
loop_
_entity.id
_entity.type
_entity.pdbx_description
1 polymer ?
#
loop_
_entity_poly.entity_id
_entity_poly.type
_entity_poly.pdbx_seq_one_letter_code
_entity_poly.pdbx_strand_id
1 'polypeptide(L)'
;MLSAKAIRLFKFLSSSALFSIVQSQHASDDIQTMFAHLEVEEPSGAFQNGSIAAPTASHDIFIHYQAERPDGLQEDFLAFHLLLSDLDKLRTEVERTWEGYKQGMYDLVVASITTNTAVDLARSLEQEYKDLFARRGGTDRMLAMFYQAQCAAANTTESFKDRPGDEMNFKMYETADAILWIPFLFVSSFLDVVTLEFVTQPKFHEDKILLMEVLPEFQVLTMGSKRSPAEDEMTRGLRTVFETKKVSLWLCLAVQLYLDIHNRLRDEVDRSFRELANVADFTRNNIKSTLDFHKDLRIDNWPGKNDEFMTAFSDEIMHWIISDPHRAAARQLKRKNLPGPYYFFRQHPWLCGLWKYYIQIQLQSTAIAFVNAWGSVMYCGHFYNAVRKAKLLPQKWSDMELAFAIRGYEDFFVGSPPSQPEDYVKRFLIALGGSAVNFAAKDKGRKKKGLVKSSRGPRSLRELAPVMQTFKERYCEANPRFDLRAEDVQSIVEQSEWQLVKAPTKKVTITQLVSILRAGLQAEIIELSFDYLTFHRFCWRLLCGIKDTCCDQLVQMYGPDYIEDENQLPFVVGYIFASATNTRRLAGFMKIKKTDEVTSKVVRDAAEVLQVMVEAGAGDMVLRDQLGIPFEFEDSDEDYEGSGGGAA
;
A
#
# COMPACT_ATOMS: atom_id res chain seq x y z
N MET A 1 -19.07 -9.84 4.51
CA MET A 1 -19.03 -10.71 3.30
C MET A 1 -17.69 -10.43 2.63
N LEU A 2 -16.82 -11.42 2.47
CA LEU A 2 -15.52 -11.24 1.81
C LEU A 2 -15.71 -10.93 0.31
N SER A 3 -14.85 -10.11 -0.29
CA SER A 3 -14.89 -9.85 -1.73
C SER A 3 -14.56 -11.11 -2.55
N ALA A 4 -14.97 -11.15 -3.82
CA ALA A 4 -14.63 -12.25 -4.71
C ALA A 4 -13.10 -12.45 -4.84
N LYS A 5 -12.32 -11.36 -4.78
CA LYS A 5 -10.86 -11.38 -4.76
C LYS A 5 -10.32 -12.03 -3.48
N ALA A 6 -10.86 -11.64 -2.33
CA ALA A 6 -10.53 -12.22 -1.04
C ALA A 6 -10.81 -13.72 -0.98
N ILE A 7 -11.96 -14.15 -1.52
CA ILE A 7 -12.34 -15.56 -1.61
C ILE A 7 -11.36 -16.33 -2.52
N ARG A 8 -10.94 -15.76 -3.67
CA ARG A 8 -9.95 -16.39 -4.57
C ARG A 8 -8.61 -16.58 -3.87
N LEU A 9 -8.09 -15.54 -3.19
CA LEU A 9 -6.85 -15.62 -2.43
C LEU A 9 -6.97 -16.56 -1.22
N PHE A 10 -8.15 -16.64 -0.58
CA PHE A 10 -8.40 -17.56 0.54
C PHE A 10 -8.48 -19.02 0.11
N LYS A 11 -9.07 -19.30 -1.06
CA LYS A 11 -9.03 -20.63 -1.67
C LYS A 11 -7.62 -21.01 -2.14
N PHE A 12 -6.79 -20.01 -2.44
CA PHE A 12 -5.42 -20.22 -2.85
C PHE A 12 -4.54 -20.47 -1.62
N LEU A 13 -4.37 -19.51 -0.73
CA LEU A 13 -3.48 -19.62 0.44
C LEU A 13 -4.05 -20.59 1.48
N SER A 14 -3.27 -21.58 1.93
CA SER A 14 -3.69 -22.58 2.93
C SER A 14 -4.31 -21.94 4.18
N SER A 15 -5.28 -22.63 4.79
CA SER A 15 -6.15 -22.06 5.83
C SER A 15 -5.38 -21.42 7.00
N SER A 16 -4.20 -21.90 7.35
CA SER A 16 -3.41 -21.42 8.50
C SER A 16 -2.79 -20.03 8.31
N ALA A 17 -2.40 -19.64 7.09
CA ALA A 17 -1.77 -18.33 6.85
C ALA A 17 -2.81 -17.18 6.96
N LEU A 18 -4.06 -17.47 6.60
CA LEU A 18 -5.18 -16.53 6.68
C LEU A 18 -6.00 -16.67 7.98
N PHE A 19 -5.98 -17.81 8.68
CA PHE A 19 -6.67 -17.95 9.97
C PHE A 19 -6.17 -16.92 10.99
N SER A 20 -4.88 -16.62 10.98
CA SER A 20 -4.26 -15.56 11.79
C SER A 20 -4.76 -14.16 11.40
N ILE A 21 -5.05 -13.93 10.11
CA ILE A 21 -5.57 -12.65 9.59
C ILE A 21 -7.05 -12.48 9.98
N VAL A 22 -7.84 -13.55 9.94
CA VAL A 22 -9.30 -13.53 10.19
C VAL A 22 -9.67 -13.61 11.68
N GLN A 23 -8.95 -14.38 12.51
CA GLN A 23 -9.25 -14.45 13.95
C GLN A 23 -8.93 -13.17 14.73
N SER A 24 -8.04 -12.32 14.21
CA SER A 24 -7.69 -11.03 14.84
C SER A 24 -8.86 -10.02 14.91
N GLN A 25 -10.00 -10.32 14.28
CA GLN A 25 -11.12 -9.38 14.11
C GLN A 25 -12.33 -9.63 15.03
N HIS A 26 -12.28 -10.63 15.93
CA HIS A 26 -13.43 -10.98 16.77
C HIS A 26 -13.49 -10.33 18.16
N ALA A 27 -12.54 -9.45 18.52
CA ALA A 27 -12.64 -8.65 19.76
C ALA A 27 -13.42 -7.34 19.51
N SER A 28 -14.70 -7.46 19.16
CA SER A 28 -15.65 -6.35 19.29
C SER A 28 -16.17 -6.37 20.72
N ASP A 29 -15.56 -5.59 21.61
CA ASP A 29 -16.20 -5.26 22.88
C ASP A 29 -17.52 -4.53 22.57
N ASP A 30 -18.60 -5.09 23.08
CA ASP A 30 -19.94 -4.50 23.10
C ASP A 30 -19.89 -3.16 23.87
N ILE A 31 -19.62 -2.06 23.18
CA ILE A 31 -19.77 -0.73 23.75
C ILE A 31 -21.25 -0.35 23.64
N GLN A 32 -22.02 -0.72 24.67
CA GLN A 32 -23.30 -0.08 24.95
C GLN A 32 -23.06 1.43 25.09
N THR A 33 -23.64 2.22 24.19
CA THR A 33 -23.60 3.68 24.28
C THR A 33 -24.26 4.15 25.58
N MET A 34 -23.63 5.12 26.26
CA MET A 34 -24.09 5.78 27.51
C MET A 34 -25.55 6.30 27.50
N PHE A 35 -26.18 6.36 26.33
CA PHE A 35 -27.57 6.77 26.13
C PHE A 35 -28.58 5.61 26.14
N ALA A 36 -28.13 4.35 26.24
CA ALA A 36 -29.00 3.18 26.27
C ALA A 36 -29.85 3.07 27.54
N HIS A 37 -29.58 3.89 28.55
CA HIS A 37 -30.29 3.93 29.84
C HIS A 37 -31.12 5.19 30.05
N LEU A 38 -31.26 6.05 29.04
CA LEU A 38 -32.15 7.21 29.12
C LEU A 38 -33.53 6.85 28.60
N GLU A 39 -34.50 6.76 29.51
CA GLU A 39 -35.91 6.67 29.14
C GLU A 39 -36.33 8.00 28.50
N VAL A 40 -36.72 7.93 27.22
CA VAL A 40 -37.31 9.06 26.49
C VAL A 40 -38.74 9.21 26.99
N GLU A 41 -39.02 10.24 27.78
CA GLU A 41 -40.40 10.63 28.08
C GLU A 41 -41.07 11.18 26.81
N GLU A 42 -42.08 10.48 26.31
CA GLU A 42 -42.94 11.01 25.26
C GLU A 42 -43.90 12.07 25.85
N PRO A 43 -44.09 13.22 25.17
CA PRO A 43 -44.95 14.28 25.66
C PRO A 43 -46.41 13.81 25.75
N SER A 44 -47.05 14.06 26.89
CA SER A 44 -48.44 13.65 27.15
C SER A 44 -49.45 14.19 26.12
N GLY A 45 -50.47 13.40 25.79
CA GLY A 45 -51.48 13.73 24.77
C GLY A 45 -52.28 15.03 24.98
N ALA A 46 -52.20 15.64 26.16
CA ALA A 46 -52.75 16.97 26.42
C ALA A 46 -52.00 18.09 25.67
N PHE A 47 -50.73 17.89 25.32
CA PHE A 47 -49.91 18.87 24.61
C PHE A 47 -50.19 18.91 23.09
N GLN A 48 -50.71 17.81 22.52
CA GLN A 48 -50.97 17.70 21.07
C GLN A 48 -52.34 18.30 20.65
N ASN A 49 -53.28 18.47 21.58
CA ASN A 49 -54.66 18.91 21.28
C ASN A 49 -55.05 20.29 21.85
N GLY A 50 -54.09 21.08 22.37
CA GLY A 50 -54.35 22.42 22.88
C GLY A 50 -54.31 23.49 21.78
N SER A 51 -55.46 24.05 21.41
CA SER A 51 -55.51 25.27 20.58
C SER A 51 -55.11 26.47 21.43
N ILE A 52 -53.85 26.93 21.32
CA ILE A 52 -53.40 28.17 21.95
C ILE A 52 -53.83 29.35 21.07
N ALA A 53 -54.78 30.15 21.54
CA ALA A 53 -55.08 31.45 20.96
C ALA A 53 -53.87 32.38 21.12
N ALA A 54 -53.41 32.98 20.04
CA ALA A 54 -52.28 33.91 20.06
C ALA A 54 -52.60 35.12 20.97
N PRO A 55 -51.70 35.51 21.91
CA PRO A 55 -51.93 36.69 22.71
C PRO A 55 -51.85 37.96 21.86
N THR A 56 -52.80 38.85 22.06
CA THR A 56 -52.89 40.18 21.46
C THR A 56 -51.66 41.01 21.80
N ALA A 57 -51.09 41.67 20.79
CA ALA A 57 -49.88 42.47 20.88
C ALA A 57 -49.94 43.53 21.99
N SER A 58 -48.96 43.52 22.90
CA SER A 58 -48.50 44.76 23.57
C SER A 58 -47.09 44.61 24.15
N HIS A 59 -46.29 45.64 23.89
CA HIS A 59 -44.92 45.93 24.34
C HIS A 59 -43.78 45.12 23.71
N ASP A 60 -43.16 45.75 22.70
CA ASP A 60 -41.78 45.51 22.24
C ASP A 60 -40.80 45.55 23.42
N ILE A 61 -40.58 44.40 24.04
CA ILE A 61 -39.29 44.11 24.63
C ILE A 61 -38.55 43.36 23.54
N PHE A 62 -37.65 44.07 22.85
CA PHE A 62 -36.69 43.47 21.94
C PHE A 62 -35.73 42.59 22.77
N ILE A 63 -36.15 41.37 23.11
CA ILE A 63 -35.26 40.38 23.73
C ILE A 63 -34.35 39.89 22.62
N HIS A 64 -33.16 40.48 22.57
CA HIS A 64 -32.09 40.04 21.71
C HIS A 64 -31.59 38.69 22.23
N TYR A 65 -32.09 37.58 21.67
CA TYR A 65 -31.45 36.29 21.84
C TYR A 65 -30.17 36.29 21.00
N GLN A 66 -29.05 36.58 21.63
CA GLN A 66 -27.74 36.32 21.07
C GLN A 66 -27.32 34.94 21.56
N ALA A 67 -27.09 33.99 20.66
CA ALA A 67 -26.40 32.76 21.02
C ALA A 67 -25.09 33.17 21.72
N GLU A 68 -24.92 32.75 22.98
CA GLU A 68 -23.71 33.02 23.75
C GLU A 68 -22.53 32.57 22.89
N ARG A 69 -21.69 33.54 22.49
CA ARG A 69 -20.49 33.20 21.71
C ARG A 69 -19.56 32.49 22.67
N PRO A 70 -19.04 31.31 22.29
CA PRO A 70 -18.15 30.56 23.14
C PRO A 70 -16.77 31.23 23.22
N ASP A 71 -16.70 32.34 23.96
CA ASP A 71 -15.53 33.18 24.14
C ASP A 71 -14.87 32.94 25.52
N GLY A 72 -15.33 31.94 26.26
CA GLY A 72 -14.86 31.59 27.59
C GLY A 72 -13.56 30.77 27.58
N LEU A 73 -12.72 30.98 28.59
CA LEU A 73 -11.53 30.13 28.84
C LEU A 73 -11.91 28.65 28.97
N GLN A 74 -13.09 28.35 29.52
CA GLN A 74 -13.57 26.98 29.69
C GLN A 74 -13.81 26.26 28.36
N GLU A 75 -14.31 26.95 27.34
CA GLU A 75 -14.56 26.34 26.03
C GLU A 75 -13.28 26.11 25.25
N ASP A 76 -12.30 27.02 25.39
CA ASP A 76 -10.93 26.81 24.87
C ASP A 76 -10.30 25.56 25.49
N PHE A 77 -10.44 25.39 26.81
CA PHE A 77 -9.95 24.21 27.52
C PHE A 77 -10.69 22.93 27.12
N LEU A 78 -12.01 23.00 26.93
CA LEU A 78 -12.80 21.86 26.46
C LEU A 78 -12.38 21.45 25.05
N ALA A 79 -12.27 22.40 24.12
CA ALA A 79 -11.81 22.14 22.76
C ALA A 79 -10.39 21.54 22.75
N PHE A 80 -9.50 22.06 23.58
CA PHE A 80 -8.14 21.52 23.71
C PHE A 80 -8.13 20.10 24.32
N HIS A 81 -8.97 19.83 25.32
CA HIS A 81 -9.12 18.49 25.89
C HIS A 81 -9.67 17.48 24.86
N LEU A 82 -10.66 17.89 24.06
CA LEU A 82 -11.20 17.05 22.97
C LEU A 82 -10.14 16.74 21.92
N LEU A 83 -9.34 17.75 21.53
CA LEU A 83 -8.20 17.55 20.63
C LEU A 83 -7.22 16.53 21.21
N LEU A 84 -6.77 16.70 22.47
CA LEU A 84 -5.86 15.75 23.14
C LEU A 84 -6.45 14.34 23.19
N SER A 85 -7.74 14.21 23.50
CA SER A 85 -8.46 12.92 23.49
C SER A 85 -8.42 12.26 22.11
N ASP A 86 -8.58 13.01 21.02
CA ASP A 86 -8.53 12.45 19.67
C ASP A 86 -7.10 12.08 19.24
N LEU A 87 -6.08 12.82 19.70
CA LEU A 87 -4.67 12.45 19.52
C LEU A 87 -4.30 11.16 20.28
N ASP A 88 -4.80 10.98 21.50
CA ASP A 88 -4.59 9.76 22.30
C ASP A 88 -5.23 8.52 21.65
N LYS A 89 -6.42 8.69 21.07
CA LYS A 89 -7.07 7.65 20.27
C LYS A 89 -6.25 7.27 19.03
N LEU A 90 -5.66 8.25 18.33
CA LEU A 90 -4.75 7.98 17.21
C LEU A 90 -3.49 7.24 17.67
N ARG A 91 -2.89 7.67 18.79
CA ARG A 91 -1.74 7.01 19.42
C ARG A 91 -2.03 5.54 19.70
N THR A 92 -3.19 5.26 20.31
CA THR A 92 -3.65 3.89 20.60
C THR A 92 -3.76 3.02 19.34
N GLU A 93 -4.27 3.55 18.23
CA GLU A 93 -4.37 2.78 16.97
C GLU A 93 -3.00 2.52 16.33
N VAL A 94 -2.08 3.48 16.38
CA VAL A 94 -0.70 3.28 15.90
C VAL A 94 0.01 2.23 16.75
N GLU A 95 -0.12 2.31 18.07
CA GLU A 95 0.42 1.34 19.01
C GLU A 95 -0.06 -0.10 18.74
N ARG A 96 -1.36 -0.29 18.51
CA ARG A 96 -1.93 -1.60 18.09
C ARG A 96 -1.32 -2.11 16.80
N THR A 97 -1.02 -1.20 15.87
CA THR A 97 -0.40 -1.55 14.58
C THR A 97 1.05 -2.02 14.76
N TRP A 98 1.84 -1.33 15.57
CA TRP A 98 3.23 -1.74 15.83
C TRP A 98 3.33 -2.99 16.67
N GLU A 99 2.38 -3.24 17.57
CA GLU A 99 2.24 -4.53 18.24
C GLU A 99 1.98 -5.65 17.24
N GLY A 100 1.06 -5.43 16.29
CA GLY A 100 0.81 -6.40 15.23
C GLY A 100 2.02 -6.63 14.32
N TYR A 101 2.81 -5.59 14.01
CA TYR A 101 4.07 -5.77 13.30
C TYR A 101 5.08 -6.63 14.09
N LYS A 102 5.25 -6.35 15.39
CA LYS A 102 6.11 -7.15 16.28
C LYS A 102 5.72 -8.62 16.26
N GLN A 103 4.42 -8.90 16.35
CA GLN A 103 3.84 -10.25 16.31
C GLN A 103 3.82 -10.88 14.91
N GLY A 104 4.25 -10.17 13.86
CA GLY A 104 4.25 -10.65 12.47
C GLY A 104 2.87 -10.65 11.79
N MET A 105 1.86 -10.01 12.39
CA MET A 105 0.51 -9.87 11.82
C MET A 105 0.43 -8.79 10.73
N TYR A 106 1.23 -7.72 10.85
CA TYR A 106 1.26 -6.62 9.89
C TYR A 106 2.65 -6.49 9.26
N ASP A 107 2.69 -6.11 7.98
CA ASP A 107 3.94 -5.75 7.31
C ASP A 107 4.45 -4.39 7.80
N LEU A 108 5.77 -4.19 7.79
CA LEU A 108 6.42 -2.92 8.13
C LEU A 108 5.84 -1.73 7.33
N VAL A 109 5.52 -1.91 6.06
CA VAL A 109 4.88 -0.89 5.20
C VAL A 109 3.54 -0.44 5.80
N VAL A 110 2.73 -1.39 6.27
CA VAL A 110 1.43 -1.10 6.87
C VAL A 110 1.59 -0.27 8.13
N ALA A 111 2.51 -0.67 9.02
CA ALA A 111 2.79 0.06 10.24
C ALA A 111 3.24 1.50 9.97
N SER A 112 4.14 1.68 9.00
CA SER A 112 4.68 2.99 8.64
C SER A 112 3.66 3.92 7.97
N ILE A 113 2.90 3.45 6.99
CA ILE A 113 1.87 4.28 6.32
C ILE A 113 0.74 4.63 7.29
N THR A 114 0.34 3.68 8.15
CA THR A 114 -0.67 3.92 9.20
C THR A 114 -0.20 5.00 10.18
N THR A 115 1.06 4.92 10.63
CA THR A 115 1.69 5.92 11.50
C THR A 115 1.73 7.29 10.84
N ASN A 116 2.19 7.36 9.58
CA ASN A 116 2.25 8.62 8.84
C ASN A 116 0.87 9.25 8.67
N THR A 117 -0.13 8.43 8.34
CA THR A 117 -1.51 8.89 8.16
C THR A 117 -2.10 9.39 9.48
N ALA A 118 -1.81 8.72 10.60
CA ALA A 118 -2.25 9.18 11.92
C ALA A 118 -1.67 10.56 12.28
N VAL A 119 -0.39 10.81 11.96
CA VAL A 119 0.23 12.13 12.19
C VAL A 119 -0.34 13.19 11.26
N ASP A 120 -0.62 12.85 10.00
CA ASP A 120 -1.31 13.75 9.07
C ASP A 120 -2.70 14.14 9.56
N LEU A 121 -3.45 13.17 10.06
CA LEU A 121 -4.76 13.39 10.69
C LEU A 121 -4.67 14.29 11.93
N ALA A 122 -3.67 14.06 12.80
CA ALA A 122 -3.41 14.89 13.97
C ALA A 122 -3.10 16.35 13.59
N ARG A 123 -2.30 16.55 12.54
CA ARG A 123 -1.97 17.88 12.02
C ARG A 123 -3.21 18.59 11.45
N SER A 124 -4.06 17.87 10.73
CA SER A 124 -5.34 18.43 10.24
C SER A 124 -6.24 18.84 11.41
N LEU A 125 -6.38 18.01 12.44
CA LEU A 125 -7.14 18.33 13.65
C LEU A 125 -6.58 19.58 14.36
N GLU A 126 -5.27 19.67 14.58
CA GLU A 126 -4.67 20.86 15.19
C GLU A 126 -4.92 22.13 14.35
N GLN A 127 -4.87 22.00 13.03
CA GLN A 127 -5.10 23.11 12.09
C GLN A 127 -6.54 23.63 12.11
N GLU A 128 -7.54 22.77 12.37
CA GLU A 128 -8.95 23.17 12.55
C GLU A 128 -9.15 24.12 13.75
N TYR A 129 -8.34 23.96 14.80
CA TYR A 129 -8.42 24.80 16.00
C TYR A 129 -7.43 25.97 16.01
N LYS A 130 -6.70 26.21 14.93
CA LYS A 130 -5.63 27.23 14.87
C LYS A 130 -6.10 28.61 15.30
N ASP A 131 -7.22 29.09 14.76
CA ASP A 131 -7.73 30.43 15.06
C ASP A 131 -8.26 30.53 16.49
N LEU A 132 -8.87 29.44 16.98
CA LEU A 132 -9.35 29.33 18.36
C LEU A 132 -8.18 29.45 19.34
N PHE A 133 -7.07 28.74 19.11
CA PHE A 133 -5.93 28.76 20.03
C PHE A 133 -5.01 29.96 19.81
N ALA A 134 -5.01 30.59 18.64
CA ALA A 134 -4.26 31.82 18.37
C ALA A 134 -4.63 32.95 19.35
N ARG A 135 -5.92 33.04 19.77
CA ARG A 135 -6.39 34.03 20.77
C ARG A 135 -5.76 33.84 22.15
N ARG A 136 -5.19 32.67 22.43
CA ARG A 136 -4.49 32.32 23.67
C ARG A 136 -2.97 32.19 23.49
N GLY A 137 -2.45 32.65 22.36
CA GLY A 137 -1.02 32.64 22.05
C GLY A 137 -0.51 31.40 21.33
N GLY A 138 -1.40 30.52 20.86
CA GLY A 138 -1.06 29.32 20.09
C GLY A 138 -1.24 28.02 20.86
N THR A 139 -1.07 26.90 20.17
CA THR A 139 -1.24 25.55 20.71
C THR A 139 -0.21 25.22 21.81
N ASP A 140 1.02 25.71 21.66
CA ASP A 140 2.12 25.56 22.64
C ASP A 140 1.78 26.23 23.97
N ARG A 141 1.24 27.44 23.93
CA ARG A 141 0.79 28.15 25.13
C ARG A 141 -0.45 27.50 25.74
N MET A 142 -1.38 27.01 24.93
CA MET A 142 -2.52 26.22 25.40
C MET A 142 -2.07 24.96 26.13
N LEU A 143 -1.09 24.23 25.59
CA LEU A 143 -0.52 23.03 26.21
C LEU A 143 0.09 23.35 27.58
N ALA A 144 0.90 24.40 27.68
CA ALA A 144 1.50 24.83 28.94
C ALA A 144 0.45 25.24 29.99
N MET A 145 -0.57 26.00 29.58
CA MET A 145 -1.69 26.38 30.44
C MET A 145 -2.49 25.16 30.92
N PHE A 146 -2.71 24.18 30.03
CA PHE A 146 -3.41 22.95 30.36
C PHE A 146 -2.64 22.13 31.39
N TYR A 147 -1.33 21.97 31.21
CA TYR A 147 -0.47 21.27 32.18
C TYR A 147 -0.46 21.94 33.55
N GLN A 148 -0.36 23.27 33.59
CA GLN A 148 -0.44 24.04 34.84
C GLN A 148 -1.78 23.85 35.56
N ALA A 149 -2.90 23.87 34.80
CA ALA A 149 -4.21 23.63 35.36
C ALA A 149 -4.37 22.21 35.94
N GLN A 150 -3.82 21.20 35.26
CA GLN A 150 -3.81 19.82 35.77
C GLN A 150 -2.96 19.69 37.03
N CYS A 151 -1.80 20.35 37.09
CA CYS A 151 -0.98 20.40 38.31
C CYS A 151 -1.75 21.04 39.48
N ALA A 152 -2.41 22.17 39.24
CA ALA A 152 -3.20 22.86 40.25
C ALA A 152 -4.38 21.99 40.74
N ALA A 153 -5.07 21.30 39.82
CA ALA A 153 -6.15 20.37 40.15
C ALA A 153 -5.67 19.20 41.03
N ALA A 154 -4.42 18.77 40.85
CA ALA A 154 -3.76 17.75 41.67
C ALA A 154 -3.10 18.31 42.95
N ASN A 155 -3.38 19.57 43.34
CA ASN A 155 -2.79 20.26 44.49
C ASN A 155 -1.25 20.31 44.47
N THR A 156 -0.67 20.50 43.28
CA THR A 156 0.76 20.70 43.06
C THR A 156 0.99 21.87 42.09
N THR A 157 2.23 22.11 41.68
CA THR A 157 2.58 23.11 40.66
C THR A 157 3.44 22.49 39.55
N GLU A 158 3.51 23.14 38.40
CA GLU A 158 4.40 22.79 37.29
C GLU A 158 5.88 22.87 37.69
N SER A 159 6.18 23.77 38.62
CA SER A 159 7.51 24.05 39.18
C SER A 159 7.92 23.09 40.30
N PHE A 160 7.00 22.29 40.84
CA PHE A 160 7.31 21.32 41.89
C PHE A 160 8.31 20.26 41.38
N LYS A 161 9.33 19.96 42.19
CA LYS A 161 10.37 18.97 41.93
C LYS A 161 10.50 18.05 43.14
N ASP A 162 10.45 16.73 42.93
CA ASP A 162 10.65 15.77 44.04
C ASP A 162 12.12 15.78 44.50
N ARG A 163 13.05 16.02 43.57
CA ARG A 163 14.48 16.18 43.83
C ARG A 163 15.05 17.41 43.12
N PRO A 164 16.07 18.06 43.69
CA PRO A 164 16.83 19.09 42.98
C PRO A 164 17.39 18.52 41.66
N GLY A 165 17.12 19.20 40.54
CA GLY A 165 17.55 18.77 39.21
C GLY A 165 16.47 18.07 38.38
N ASP A 166 15.32 17.70 38.97
CA ASP A 166 14.21 17.12 38.21
C ASP A 166 13.76 18.06 37.07
N GLU A 167 13.49 17.50 35.90
CA GLU A 167 13.16 18.27 34.70
C GLU A 167 11.68 18.69 34.65
N MET A 168 10.83 17.96 35.36
CA MET A 168 9.41 18.29 35.52
C MET A 168 8.89 17.81 36.89
N ASN A 169 7.63 18.09 37.16
CA ASN A 169 6.93 17.53 38.30
C ASN A 169 6.60 16.05 38.03
N PHE A 170 7.42 15.12 38.54
CA PHE A 170 7.26 13.68 38.31
C PHE A 170 6.01 13.08 38.94
N LYS A 171 5.37 13.75 39.93
CA LYS A 171 4.04 13.34 40.41
C LYS A 171 2.96 13.45 39.32
N MET A 172 3.20 14.28 38.32
CA MET A 172 2.30 14.50 37.18
C MET A 172 2.76 13.74 35.94
N TYR A 173 3.63 12.72 36.06
CA TYR A 173 4.19 12.03 34.90
C TYR A 173 3.12 11.44 33.98
N GLU A 174 2.15 10.70 34.51
CA GLU A 174 1.12 10.05 33.70
C GLU A 174 0.30 11.09 32.94
N THR A 175 -0.03 12.21 33.61
CA THR A 175 -0.69 13.35 32.96
C THR A 175 0.19 13.99 31.90
N ALA A 176 1.49 14.17 32.17
CA ALA A 176 2.44 14.76 31.24
C ALA A 176 2.65 13.89 29.99
N ASP A 177 2.67 12.56 30.13
CA ASP A 177 2.72 11.60 29.02
C ASP A 177 1.41 11.69 28.20
N ALA A 178 0.26 11.61 28.87
CA ALA A 178 -1.06 11.62 28.22
C ALA A 178 -1.36 12.89 27.41
N ILE A 179 -0.88 14.05 27.86
CA ILE A 179 -1.11 15.33 27.16
C ILE A 179 0.02 15.72 26.20
N LEU A 180 1.01 14.84 25.97
CA LEU A 180 2.17 15.10 25.11
C LEU A 180 3.10 16.23 25.63
N TRP A 181 3.14 16.44 26.95
CA TRP A 181 4.03 17.41 27.59
C TRP A 181 5.50 16.96 27.57
N ILE A 182 5.76 15.67 27.79
CA ILE A 182 7.12 15.10 27.76
C ILE A 182 7.83 15.31 26.41
N PRO A 183 7.24 14.92 25.26
CA PRO A 183 7.87 15.18 23.96
C PRO A 183 8.02 16.67 23.67
N PHE A 184 7.07 17.52 24.10
CA PHE A 184 7.21 18.98 24.03
C PHE A 184 8.44 19.47 24.79
N LEU A 185 8.63 19.01 26.04
CA LEU A 185 9.79 19.34 26.86
C LEU A 185 11.10 18.89 26.21
N PHE A 186 11.17 17.67 25.67
CA PHE A 186 12.39 17.16 25.06
C PHE A 186 12.80 17.94 23.81
N VAL A 187 11.85 18.18 22.88
CA VAL A 187 12.14 18.93 21.66
C VAL A 187 12.53 20.37 22.01
N SER A 188 11.80 21.02 22.92
CA SER A 188 12.12 22.39 23.35
C SER A 188 13.49 22.49 24.03
N SER A 189 13.82 21.53 24.91
CA SER A 189 15.12 21.48 25.60
C SER A 189 16.29 21.30 24.64
N PHE A 190 16.10 20.53 23.56
CA PHE A 190 17.10 20.39 22.50
C PHE A 190 17.34 21.70 21.75
N LEU A 191 16.30 22.51 21.53
CA LEU A 191 16.43 23.82 20.88
C LEU A 191 17.15 24.84 21.77
N ASP A 192 16.95 24.78 23.08
CA ASP A 192 17.50 25.74 24.05
C ASP A 192 18.92 25.40 24.54
N VAL A 193 19.48 24.26 24.12
CA VAL A 193 20.81 23.72 24.53
C VAL A 193 21.01 23.82 26.05
N VAL A 194 20.15 23.16 26.81
CA VAL A 194 20.33 22.99 28.27
C VAL A 194 21.06 21.68 28.54
N THR A 195 22.16 21.74 29.29
CA THR A 195 22.83 20.57 29.87
C THR A 195 22.04 20.10 31.09
N LEU A 196 21.67 18.82 31.14
CA LEU A 196 20.74 18.29 32.14
C LEU A 196 21.34 17.05 32.83
N GLU A 197 21.22 17.05 34.16
CA GLU A 197 21.74 16.02 35.08
C GLU A 197 20.66 15.01 35.50
N PHE A 198 21.07 14.05 36.36
CA PHE A 198 20.41 12.79 36.71
C PHE A 198 18.87 12.83 36.93
N VAL A 199 18.17 11.89 36.26
CA VAL A 199 16.71 11.68 36.35
C VAL A 199 16.39 10.33 36.99
N THR A 200 15.35 10.26 37.82
CA THR A 200 15.01 9.05 38.61
C THR A 200 13.92 8.18 38.03
N GLN A 201 13.21 8.66 37.01
CA GLN A 201 12.16 7.89 36.38
C GLN A 201 12.73 7.10 35.18
N PRO A 202 12.75 5.75 35.24
CA PRO A 202 13.49 4.95 34.27
C PRO A 202 13.02 5.13 32.82
N LYS A 203 11.70 5.11 32.56
CA LYS A 203 11.15 5.30 31.21
C LYS A 203 11.46 6.70 30.66
N PHE A 204 11.26 7.75 31.45
CA PHE A 204 11.60 9.12 31.05
C PHE A 204 13.08 9.26 30.70
N HIS A 205 13.96 8.65 31.50
CA HIS A 205 15.40 8.70 31.25
C HIS A 205 15.79 7.94 29.98
N GLU A 206 15.21 6.76 29.75
CA GLU A 206 15.39 5.97 28.53
C GLU A 206 14.91 6.72 27.29
N ASP A 207 13.67 7.24 27.32
CA ASP A 207 13.08 8.02 26.22
C ASP A 207 13.92 9.26 25.90
N LYS A 208 14.43 9.94 26.94
CA LYS A 208 15.32 11.09 26.78
C LYS A 208 16.64 10.71 26.12
N ILE A 209 17.31 9.66 26.58
CA ILE A 209 18.57 9.20 25.99
C ILE A 209 18.34 8.90 24.51
N LEU A 210 17.32 8.10 24.21
CA LEU A 210 16.97 7.72 22.85
C LEU A 210 16.76 8.95 21.95
N LEU A 211 15.92 9.90 22.40
CA LEU A 211 15.61 11.08 21.58
C LEU A 211 16.81 12.02 21.44
N MET A 212 17.58 12.24 22.51
CA MET A 212 18.77 13.10 22.47
C MET A 212 19.92 12.51 21.65
N GLU A 213 19.99 11.18 21.53
CA GLU A 213 20.93 10.51 20.63
C GLU A 213 20.53 10.66 19.15
N VAL A 214 19.23 10.60 18.83
CA VAL A 214 18.77 10.63 17.42
C VAL A 214 18.51 12.04 16.88
N LEU A 215 18.11 13.02 17.69
CA LEU A 215 17.82 14.40 17.24
C LEU A 215 18.96 15.07 16.44
N PRO A 216 20.24 14.91 16.83
CA PRO A 216 21.37 15.37 16.01
C PRO A 216 21.41 14.75 14.61
N GLU A 217 20.95 13.51 14.46
CA GLU A 217 20.89 12.83 13.16
C GLU A 217 19.84 13.48 12.26
N PHE A 218 18.66 13.84 12.79
CA PHE A 218 17.67 14.62 12.04
C PHE A 218 18.23 15.99 11.63
N GLN A 219 18.97 16.67 12.52
CA GLN A 219 19.58 17.96 12.18
C GLN A 219 20.61 17.84 11.04
N VAL A 220 21.40 16.76 11.02
CA VAL A 220 22.31 16.45 9.90
C VAL A 220 21.53 16.24 8.61
N LEU A 221 20.43 15.48 8.65
CA LEU A 221 19.60 15.24 7.49
C LEU A 221 19.06 16.55 6.91
N THR A 222 18.62 17.48 7.76
CA THR A 222 18.05 18.76 7.34
C THR A 222 19.09 19.75 6.82
N MET A 223 20.31 19.75 7.37
CA MET A 223 21.36 20.71 6.98
C MET A 223 22.29 20.20 5.86
N GLY A 224 22.50 18.88 5.79
CA GLY A 224 23.60 18.27 5.04
C GLY A 224 23.19 17.42 3.85
N SER A 225 21.89 17.25 3.57
CA SER A 225 21.41 16.37 2.50
C SER A 225 20.37 17.02 1.60
N LYS A 226 20.32 16.59 0.33
CA LYS A 226 19.18 16.89 -0.53
C LYS A 226 17.91 16.30 0.10
N ARG A 227 16.74 16.81 -0.30
CA ARG A 227 15.49 16.23 0.19
C ARG A 227 15.39 14.76 -0.23
N SER A 228 15.14 13.90 0.74
CA SER A 228 14.95 12.48 0.54
C SER A 228 13.67 12.25 -0.30
N PRO A 229 13.66 11.30 -1.26
CA PRO A 229 12.48 10.94 -2.03
C PRO A 229 11.32 10.48 -1.15
N ALA A 230 11.60 9.70 -0.11
CA ALA A 230 10.64 9.30 0.92
C ALA A 230 11.01 9.95 2.26
N GLU A 231 10.07 10.72 2.81
CA GLU A 231 10.24 11.47 4.07
C GLU A 231 8.99 11.26 4.94
N ASP A 232 9.19 10.88 6.21
CA ASP A 232 8.11 10.73 7.19
C ASP A 232 7.72 12.06 7.85
N GLU A 233 6.55 12.07 8.50
CA GLU A 233 6.02 13.25 9.18
C GLU A 233 6.89 13.78 10.32
N MET A 234 7.57 12.92 11.08
CA MET A 234 8.44 13.37 12.16
C MET A 234 9.67 14.06 11.59
N THR A 235 10.32 13.48 10.58
CA THR A 235 11.43 14.11 9.85
C THR A 235 11.01 15.47 9.31
N ARG A 236 9.84 15.55 8.66
CA ARG A 236 9.33 16.80 8.10
C ARG A 236 9.04 17.84 9.18
N GLY A 237 8.39 17.44 10.27
CA GLY A 237 8.08 18.33 11.38
C GLY A 237 9.33 18.86 12.07
N LEU A 238 10.32 18.00 12.35
CA LEU A 238 11.59 18.39 12.93
C LEU A 238 12.35 19.38 12.04
N ARG A 239 12.31 19.20 10.72
CA ARG A 239 12.86 20.19 9.76
C ARG A 239 12.24 21.56 9.96
N THR A 240 10.91 21.65 10.00
CA THR A 240 10.20 22.91 10.25
C THR A 240 10.57 23.51 11.62
N VAL A 241 10.72 22.68 12.65
CA VAL A 241 11.09 23.15 14.00
C VAL A 241 12.52 23.66 14.06
N PHE A 242 13.47 23.02 13.37
CA PHE A 242 14.85 23.50 13.35
C PHE A 242 14.98 24.89 12.72
N GLU A 243 14.13 25.19 11.75
CA GLU A 243 14.03 26.50 11.08
C GLU A 243 13.25 27.53 11.90
N THR A 244 12.07 27.17 12.39
CA THR A 244 11.11 28.11 13.00
C THR A 244 11.23 28.25 14.51
N LYS A 245 11.88 27.28 15.17
CA LYS A 245 11.95 27.13 16.64
C LYS A 245 10.59 27.01 17.33
N LYS A 246 9.53 26.65 16.59
CA LYS A 246 8.17 26.49 17.12
C LYS A 246 7.76 25.02 17.11
N VAL A 247 7.48 24.46 18.28
CA VAL A 247 7.02 23.07 18.42
C VAL A 247 5.49 23.04 18.33
N SER A 248 4.94 22.26 17.40
CA SER A 248 3.50 22.02 17.26
C SER A 248 3.05 20.78 18.03
N LEU A 249 1.75 20.70 18.35
CA LEU A 249 1.21 19.57 19.09
C LEU A 249 1.22 18.27 18.27
N TRP A 250 0.96 18.34 16.96
CA TRP A 250 1.04 17.19 16.06
C TRP A 250 2.46 16.62 15.98
N LEU A 251 3.50 17.46 16.11
CA LEU A 251 4.89 16.99 16.17
C LEU A 251 5.19 16.33 17.52
N CYS A 252 4.65 16.86 18.62
CA CYS A 252 4.75 16.19 19.92
C CYS A 252 4.17 14.78 19.84
N LEU A 253 3.03 14.59 19.16
CA LEU A 253 2.49 13.26 18.88
C LEU A 253 3.47 12.43 18.05
N ALA A 254 4.00 12.96 16.94
CA ALA A 254 4.93 12.21 16.08
C ALA A 254 6.19 11.74 16.82
N VAL A 255 6.76 12.58 17.68
CA VAL A 255 7.89 12.24 18.56
C VAL A 255 7.48 11.20 19.59
N GLN A 256 6.29 11.32 20.18
CA GLN A 256 5.77 10.32 21.10
C GLN A 256 5.61 8.95 20.42
N LEU A 257 5.05 8.92 19.21
CA LEU A 257 4.92 7.68 18.43
C LEU A 257 6.28 7.05 18.14
N TYR A 258 7.30 7.84 17.83
CA TYR A 258 8.67 7.33 17.69
C TYR A 258 9.15 6.65 18.98
N LEU A 259 8.97 7.28 20.14
CA LEU A 259 9.32 6.68 21.44
C LEU A 259 8.50 5.42 21.73
N ASP A 260 7.20 5.42 21.43
CA ASP A 260 6.32 4.27 21.65
C ASP A 260 6.72 3.08 20.78
N ILE A 261 7.12 3.33 19.52
CA ILE A 261 7.63 2.30 18.60
C ILE A 261 8.88 1.64 19.18
N HIS A 262 9.83 2.43 19.67
CA HIS A 262 11.05 1.91 20.31
C HIS A 262 10.74 1.13 21.59
N ASN A 263 9.87 1.66 22.44
CA ASN A 263 9.43 0.99 23.66
C ASN A 263 8.70 -0.33 23.37
N ARG A 264 8.05 -0.44 22.21
CA ARG A 264 7.35 -1.66 21.79
C ARG A 264 8.28 -2.70 21.19
N LEU A 265 9.11 -2.28 20.22
CA LEU A 265 9.99 -3.18 19.49
C LEU A 265 11.22 -3.59 20.30
N ARG A 266 11.72 -2.71 21.18
CA ARG A 266 12.89 -2.96 22.05
C ARG A 266 14.09 -3.46 21.24
N ASP A 267 14.53 -4.68 21.47
CA ASP A 267 15.64 -5.34 20.78
C ASP A 267 15.35 -5.65 19.30
N GLU A 268 14.08 -5.61 18.89
CA GLU A 268 13.67 -5.81 17.50
C GLU A 268 13.70 -4.55 16.64
N VAL A 269 14.06 -3.37 17.16
CA VAL A 269 14.10 -2.11 16.37
C VAL A 269 14.96 -2.27 15.10
N ASP A 270 16.09 -2.98 15.17
CA ASP A 270 16.97 -3.19 14.01
C ASP A 270 16.35 -4.07 12.90
N ARG A 271 15.33 -4.86 13.22
CA ARG A 271 14.64 -5.75 12.25
C ARG A 271 14.12 -4.96 11.05
N SER A 272 13.59 -3.76 11.27
CA SER A 272 13.03 -2.94 10.19
C SER A 272 14.07 -2.53 9.15
N PHE A 273 15.31 -2.24 9.58
CA PHE A 273 16.39 -1.93 8.65
C PHE A 273 16.81 -3.16 7.85
N ARG A 274 16.85 -4.35 8.47
CA ARG A 274 17.12 -5.60 7.75
C ARG A 274 16.07 -5.87 6.67
N GLU A 275 14.79 -5.66 6.99
CA GLU A 275 13.71 -5.77 5.99
C GLU A 275 13.86 -4.77 4.84
N LEU A 276 14.18 -3.51 5.13
CA LEU A 276 14.44 -2.50 4.10
C LEU A 276 15.65 -2.87 3.23
N ALA A 277 16.77 -3.25 3.85
CA ALA A 277 17.99 -3.62 3.14
C ALA A 277 17.75 -4.82 2.21
N ASN A 278 17.01 -5.84 2.68
CA ASN A 278 16.65 -6.99 1.88
C ASN A 278 15.84 -6.60 0.63
N VAL A 279 14.82 -5.74 0.79
CA VAL A 279 13.99 -5.26 -0.34
C VAL A 279 14.80 -4.40 -1.30
N ALA A 280 15.70 -3.55 -0.79
CA ALA A 280 16.60 -2.74 -1.60
C ALA A 280 17.56 -3.61 -2.44
N ASP A 281 18.23 -4.59 -1.82
CA ASP A 281 19.15 -5.49 -2.50
C ASP A 281 18.42 -6.39 -3.51
N PHE A 282 17.29 -6.96 -3.12
CA PHE A 282 16.43 -7.73 -4.01
C PHE A 282 16.05 -6.94 -5.26
N THR A 283 15.54 -5.72 -5.08
CA THR A 283 15.06 -4.87 -6.18
C THR A 283 16.20 -4.54 -7.15
N ARG A 284 17.36 -4.14 -6.63
CA ARG A 284 18.53 -3.84 -7.47
C ARG A 284 19.04 -5.06 -8.23
N ASN A 285 19.13 -6.21 -7.57
CA ASN A 285 19.56 -7.45 -8.20
C ASN A 285 18.56 -7.94 -9.26
N ASN A 286 17.27 -7.74 -9.03
CA ASN A 286 16.21 -8.12 -9.95
C ASN A 286 16.17 -7.22 -11.20
N ILE A 287 16.32 -5.90 -11.02
CA ILE A 287 16.51 -4.95 -12.12
C ILE A 287 17.76 -5.32 -12.92
N LYS A 288 18.91 -5.49 -12.26
CA LYS A 288 20.17 -5.87 -12.93
C LYS A 288 20.01 -7.17 -13.72
N SER A 289 19.45 -8.22 -13.10
CA SER A 289 19.25 -9.51 -13.76
C SER A 289 18.31 -9.40 -14.96
N THR A 290 17.32 -8.51 -14.92
CA THR A 290 16.43 -8.25 -16.05
C THR A 290 17.13 -7.53 -17.19
N LEU A 291 17.91 -6.50 -16.89
CA LEU A 291 18.68 -5.75 -17.89
C LEU A 291 19.75 -6.65 -18.53
N ASP A 292 20.47 -7.45 -17.73
CA ASP A 292 21.45 -8.41 -18.20
C ASP A 292 20.81 -9.48 -19.10
N PHE A 293 19.62 -9.97 -18.72
CA PHE A 293 18.86 -10.96 -19.50
C PHE A 293 18.43 -10.41 -20.86
N HIS A 294 18.10 -9.12 -20.95
CA HIS A 294 17.67 -8.47 -22.19
C HIS A 294 18.78 -7.73 -22.90
N LYS A 295 20.04 -7.77 -22.48
CA LYS A 295 21.09 -6.90 -23.04
C LYS A 295 21.20 -6.96 -24.58
N ASP A 296 20.97 -8.14 -25.15
CA ASP A 296 21.02 -8.40 -26.60
C ASP A 296 19.63 -8.47 -27.25
N LEU A 297 18.55 -8.32 -26.47
CA LEU A 297 17.15 -8.40 -26.90
C LEU A 297 16.51 -7.01 -26.91
N ARG A 298 15.93 -6.57 -28.02
CA ARG A 298 15.33 -5.21 -28.10
C ARG A 298 13.98 -5.23 -28.78
N ILE A 299 13.05 -4.45 -28.21
CA ILE A 299 11.70 -4.29 -28.73
C ILE A 299 11.31 -2.82 -28.92
N ASP A 300 10.48 -2.53 -29.92
CA ASP A 300 10.10 -1.15 -30.27
C ASP A 300 9.28 -0.48 -29.16
N ASN A 301 8.44 -1.27 -28.48
CA ASN A 301 7.55 -0.81 -27.42
C ASN A 301 8.28 -0.60 -26.07
N TRP A 302 9.58 -0.92 -26.00
CA TRP A 302 10.43 -0.68 -24.83
C TRP A 302 11.75 -0.03 -25.27
N PRO A 303 11.74 1.29 -25.54
CA PRO A 303 12.94 2.00 -25.94
C PRO A 303 14.01 1.95 -24.86
N GLY A 304 15.29 2.00 -25.23
CA GLY A 304 16.42 1.94 -24.28
C GLY A 304 16.41 3.01 -23.19
N LYS A 305 15.71 4.14 -23.40
CA LYS A 305 15.47 5.15 -22.36
C LYS A 305 14.74 4.57 -21.14
N ASN A 306 13.93 3.55 -21.31
CA ASN A 306 13.26 2.88 -20.20
C ASN A 306 14.26 2.09 -19.33
N ASP A 307 15.28 1.49 -19.94
CA ASP A 307 16.37 0.83 -19.20
C ASP A 307 17.19 1.86 -18.40
N GLU A 308 17.38 3.07 -18.93
CA GLU A 308 17.99 4.18 -18.20
C GLU A 308 17.18 4.57 -16.96
N PHE A 309 15.84 4.60 -17.04
CA PHE A 309 14.98 4.84 -15.88
C PHE A 309 15.08 3.73 -14.83
N MET A 310 15.12 2.46 -15.25
CA MET A 310 15.33 1.33 -14.33
C MET A 310 16.70 1.41 -13.64
N THR A 311 17.73 1.81 -14.38
CA THR A 311 19.09 1.99 -13.86
C THR A 311 19.14 3.15 -12.88
N ALA A 312 18.55 4.30 -13.22
CA ALA A 312 18.47 5.46 -12.34
C ALA A 312 17.75 5.14 -11.02
N PHE A 313 16.66 4.36 -11.08
CA PHE A 313 15.97 3.90 -9.88
C PHE A 313 16.86 2.98 -9.02
N SER A 314 17.60 2.04 -9.63
CA SER A 314 18.58 1.19 -8.93
C SER A 314 19.71 2.02 -8.29
N ASP A 315 20.16 3.08 -8.95
CA ASP A 315 21.18 4.01 -8.44
C ASP A 315 20.64 4.88 -7.29
N GLU A 316 19.36 5.25 -7.33
CA GLU A 316 18.69 5.96 -6.26
C GLU A 316 18.64 5.12 -4.98
N ILE A 317 18.27 3.83 -5.09
CA ILE A 317 18.31 2.88 -3.97
C ILE A 317 19.76 2.73 -3.45
N MET A 318 20.73 2.61 -4.35
CA MET A 318 22.14 2.52 -3.98
C MET A 318 22.59 3.75 -3.19
N HIS A 319 22.20 4.94 -3.65
CA HIS A 319 22.59 6.21 -3.03
C HIS A 319 21.96 6.39 -1.66
N TRP A 320 20.63 6.23 -1.54
CA TRP A 320 19.89 6.59 -0.32
C TRP A 320 19.97 5.54 0.78
N ILE A 321 20.07 4.26 0.41
CA ILE A 321 19.97 3.16 1.37
C ILE A 321 21.33 2.49 1.53
N ILE A 322 21.89 1.95 0.45
CA ILE A 322 23.08 1.09 0.53
C ILE A 322 24.36 1.89 0.87
N SER A 323 24.50 3.10 0.36
CA SER A 323 25.71 3.92 0.51
C SER A 323 25.80 4.69 1.84
N ASP A 324 24.75 4.67 2.67
CA ASP A 324 24.66 5.39 3.95
C ASP A 324 25.04 6.88 3.82
N PRO A 325 24.28 7.66 3.02
CA PRO A 325 24.61 9.06 2.75
C PRO A 325 24.49 9.93 4.01
N HIS A 326 23.66 9.50 4.97
CA HIS A 326 23.51 10.15 6.26
C HIS A 326 24.84 10.18 7.02
N ARG A 327 25.48 9.02 7.18
CA ARG A 327 26.79 8.93 7.81
C ARG A 327 27.88 9.66 7.02
N ALA A 328 27.78 9.69 5.70
CA ALA A 328 28.67 10.49 4.86
C ALA A 328 28.51 12.00 5.14
N ALA A 329 27.28 12.50 5.26
CA ALA A 329 26.99 13.88 5.63
C ALA A 329 27.50 14.22 7.05
N ALA A 330 27.33 13.31 8.02
CA ALA A 330 27.87 13.48 9.37
C ALA A 330 29.40 13.64 9.38
N ARG A 331 30.13 12.91 8.50
CA ARG A 331 31.59 13.10 8.30
C ARG A 331 31.92 14.45 7.68
N GLN A 332 31.16 14.87 6.67
CA GLN A 332 31.38 16.17 5.99
C GLN A 332 31.19 17.34 6.95
N LEU A 333 30.22 17.23 7.88
CA LEU A 333 29.97 18.21 8.94
C LEU A 333 30.97 18.10 10.11
N LYS A 334 31.98 17.22 10.04
CA LYS A 334 33.03 17.04 11.05
C LYS A 334 32.48 16.78 12.46
N ARG A 335 31.40 16.00 12.58
CA ARG A 335 30.82 15.65 13.87
C ARG A 335 31.84 14.90 14.74
N LYS A 336 31.96 15.32 16.00
CA LYS A 336 32.88 14.73 16.98
C LYS A 336 32.58 13.25 17.23
N ASN A 337 31.31 12.93 17.39
CA ASN A 337 30.82 11.56 17.55
C ASN A 337 30.17 11.14 16.24
N LEU A 338 30.84 10.25 15.50
CA LEU A 338 30.30 9.73 14.27
C LEU A 338 29.41 8.51 14.58
N PRO A 339 28.17 8.47 14.07
CA PRO A 339 27.32 7.30 14.27
C PRO A 339 27.89 6.04 13.62
N GLY A 340 27.45 4.89 14.13
CA GLY A 340 27.69 3.59 13.51
C GLY A 340 27.11 3.50 12.09
N PRO A 341 27.48 2.47 11.31
CA PRO A 341 26.90 2.24 9.97
C PRO A 341 25.38 2.15 10.02
N TYR A 342 24.71 2.89 9.12
CA TYR A 342 23.26 2.90 8.96
C TYR A 342 22.47 3.29 10.22
N TYR A 343 23.11 3.95 11.20
CA TYR A 343 22.51 4.24 12.50
C TYR A 343 21.13 4.90 12.39
N PHE A 344 20.98 5.91 11.51
CA PHE A 344 19.71 6.60 11.34
C PHE A 344 18.56 5.65 10.95
N PHE A 345 18.76 4.78 9.96
CA PHE A 345 17.76 3.78 9.58
C PHE A 345 17.57 2.70 10.66
N ARG A 346 18.67 2.23 11.26
CA ARG A 346 18.62 1.23 12.35
C ARG A 346 17.87 1.71 13.58
N GLN A 347 17.75 3.02 13.77
CA GLN A 347 17.00 3.64 14.87
C GLN A 347 15.66 4.23 14.42
N HIS A 348 15.22 3.99 13.17
CA HIS A 348 14.00 4.63 12.65
C HIS A 348 13.10 3.65 11.87
N PRO A 349 12.44 2.69 12.56
CA PRO A 349 11.58 1.69 11.92
C PRO A 349 10.48 2.28 11.04
N TRP A 350 9.88 3.38 11.48
CA TRP A 350 8.87 4.09 10.71
C TRP A 350 9.39 4.54 9.34
N LEU A 351 10.54 5.22 9.28
CA LEU A 351 11.14 5.64 8.02
C LEU A 351 11.55 4.45 7.15
N CYS A 352 12.03 3.35 7.76
CA CYS A 352 12.36 2.13 7.02
C CYS A 352 11.14 1.57 6.25
N GLY A 353 9.97 1.54 6.86
CA GLY A 353 8.76 1.07 6.17
C GLY A 353 8.26 2.00 5.07
N LEU A 354 8.42 3.33 5.21
CA LEU A 354 8.11 4.25 4.11
C LEU A 354 9.05 4.06 2.92
N TRP A 355 10.34 3.85 3.17
CA TRP A 355 11.30 3.53 2.11
C TRP A 355 11.02 2.17 1.48
N LYS A 356 10.63 1.16 2.27
CA LYS A 356 10.22 -0.16 1.77
C LYS A 356 9.03 -0.02 0.82
N TYR A 357 8.02 0.76 1.21
CA TYR A 357 6.87 1.08 0.36
C TYR A 357 7.30 1.78 -0.94
N TYR A 358 8.11 2.85 -0.84
CA TYR A 358 8.61 3.60 -1.99
C TYR A 358 9.28 2.68 -3.02
N ILE A 359 10.13 1.75 -2.57
CA ILE A 359 10.81 0.81 -3.46
C ILE A 359 9.81 -0.13 -4.14
N GLN A 360 8.89 -0.72 -3.36
CA GLN A 360 7.96 -1.71 -3.88
C GLN A 360 6.94 -1.11 -4.86
N ILE A 361 6.40 0.06 -4.58
CA ILE A 361 5.40 0.72 -5.45
C ILE A 361 6.01 1.18 -6.78
N GLN A 362 7.26 1.67 -6.75
CA GLN A 362 8.00 2.03 -7.95
C GLN A 362 8.35 0.78 -8.77
N LEU A 363 8.87 -0.26 -8.13
CA LEU A 363 9.17 -1.53 -8.79
C LEU A 363 7.93 -2.12 -9.45
N GLN A 364 6.78 -2.14 -8.77
CA GLN A 364 5.54 -2.64 -9.35
C GLN A 364 5.15 -1.85 -10.61
N SER A 365 5.16 -0.52 -10.54
CA SER A 365 4.82 0.35 -11.66
C SER A 365 5.71 0.09 -12.88
N THR A 366 7.02 0.06 -12.65
CA THR A 366 8.03 -0.22 -13.69
C THR A 366 7.89 -1.63 -14.25
N ALA A 367 7.71 -2.64 -13.39
CA ALA A 367 7.61 -4.02 -13.82
C ALA A 367 6.33 -4.28 -14.62
N ILE A 368 5.20 -3.65 -14.27
CA ILE A 368 3.97 -3.74 -15.06
C ILE A 368 4.10 -3.11 -16.43
N ALA A 369 4.70 -1.92 -16.52
CA ALA A 369 5.02 -1.33 -17.81
C ALA A 369 5.93 -2.27 -18.65
N PHE A 370 6.93 -2.87 -18.00
CA PHE A 370 7.86 -3.82 -18.62
C PHE A 370 7.12 -5.04 -19.20
N VAL A 371 6.40 -5.80 -18.37
CA VAL A 371 5.76 -7.05 -18.83
C VAL A 371 4.66 -6.82 -19.88
N ASN A 372 4.02 -5.65 -19.86
CA ASN A 372 3.05 -5.25 -20.89
C ASN A 372 3.74 -4.95 -22.22
N ALA A 373 4.87 -4.25 -22.21
CA ALA A 373 5.62 -3.97 -23.44
C ALA A 373 6.10 -5.26 -24.11
N TRP A 374 6.59 -6.22 -23.30
CA TRP A 374 7.09 -7.51 -23.78
C TRP A 374 6.00 -8.56 -24.04
N GLY A 375 4.78 -8.40 -23.51
CA GLY A 375 3.62 -9.29 -23.71
C GLY A 375 3.73 -10.70 -23.10
N SER A 376 4.92 -11.13 -22.73
CA SER A 376 5.28 -12.44 -22.14
C SER A 376 4.24 -13.03 -21.17
N VAL A 377 3.91 -12.30 -20.09
CA VAL A 377 3.04 -12.78 -19.01
C VAL A 377 1.61 -13.00 -19.50
N MET A 378 1.05 -12.01 -20.20
CA MET A 378 -0.33 -12.06 -20.73
C MET A 378 -0.52 -13.30 -21.60
N TYR A 379 0.38 -13.50 -22.56
CA TYR A 379 0.25 -14.57 -23.55
C TYR A 379 0.61 -15.95 -22.98
N CYS A 380 1.54 -16.03 -22.03
CA CYS A 380 1.76 -17.26 -21.27
C CYS A 380 0.54 -17.64 -20.42
N GLY A 381 -0.21 -16.67 -19.88
CA GLY A 381 -1.47 -16.94 -19.18
C GLY A 381 -2.53 -17.58 -20.09
N HIS A 382 -2.64 -17.09 -21.33
CA HIS A 382 -3.48 -17.73 -22.34
C HIS A 382 -3.05 -19.16 -22.66
N PHE A 383 -1.74 -19.37 -22.85
CA PHE A 383 -1.17 -20.68 -23.12
C PHE A 383 -1.42 -21.66 -21.97
N TYR A 384 -1.13 -21.24 -20.74
CA TYR A 384 -1.33 -22.03 -19.52
C TYR A 384 -2.79 -22.47 -19.36
N ASN A 385 -3.75 -21.55 -19.54
CA ASN A 385 -5.16 -21.91 -19.50
C ASN A 385 -5.51 -22.96 -20.56
N ALA A 386 -5.02 -22.81 -21.79
CA ALA A 386 -5.31 -23.75 -22.87
C ALA A 386 -4.78 -25.16 -22.58
N VAL A 387 -3.54 -25.29 -22.09
CA VAL A 387 -2.95 -26.61 -21.78
C VAL A 387 -3.60 -27.28 -20.57
N ARG A 388 -4.01 -26.50 -19.56
CA ARG A 388 -4.78 -27.02 -18.41
C ARG A 388 -6.15 -27.52 -18.84
N LYS A 389 -6.89 -26.75 -19.65
CA LYS A 389 -8.21 -27.17 -20.17
C LYS A 389 -8.11 -28.34 -21.14
N ALA A 390 -7.01 -28.46 -21.88
CA ALA A 390 -6.72 -29.62 -22.73
C ALA A 390 -6.23 -30.85 -21.94
N LYS A 391 -6.06 -30.77 -20.61
CA LYS A 391 -5.53 -31.84 -19.75
C LYS A 391 -4.13 -32.32 -20.18
N LEU A 392 -3.32 -31.40 -20.72
CA LEU A 392 -1.95 -31.68 -21.19
C LEU A 392 -0.88 -31.34 -20.16
N LEU A 393 -1.26 -30.67 -19.07
CA LEU A 393 -0.35 -30.31 -17.99
C LEU A 393 -0.90 -30.90 -16.68
N PRO A 394 -0.26 -31.96 -16.14
CA PRO A 394 -0.72 -32.60 -14.90
C PRO A 394 -0.56 -31.71 -13.67
N GLN A 395 0.56 -30.98 -13.56
CA GLN A 395 0.88 -30.13 -12.40
C GLN A 395 0.43 -28.68 -12.62
N LYS A 396 0.04 -28.00 -11.54
CA LYS A 396 -0.29 -26.56 -11.60
C LYS A 396 0.99 -25.74 -11.72
N TRP A 397 0.95 -24.69 -12.53
CA TRP A 397 1.99 -23.67 -12.55
C TRP A 397 1.69 -22.64 -11.45
N SER A 398 2.29 -22.84 -10.28
CA SER A 398 1.96 -22.09 -9.05
C SER A 398 2.03 -20.58 -9.21
N ASP A 399 3.07 -20.03 -9.84
CA ASP A 399 3.22 -18.58 -10.03
C ASP A 399 2.12 -18.00 -10.94
N MET A 400 1.68 -18.73 -11.97
CA MET A 400 0.58 -18.29 -12.84
C MET A 400 -0.79 -18.41 -12.17
N GLU A 401 -1.00 -19.43 -11.33
CA GLU A 401 -2.20 -19.53 -10.49
C GLU A 401 -2.29 -18.36 -9.49
N LEU A 402 -1.16 -18.01 -8.85
CA LEU A 402 -1.10 -16.83 -7.99
C LEU A 402 -1.38 -15.56 -8.78
N ALA A 403 -0.82 -15.40 -9.98
CA ALA A 403 -1.09 -14.26 -10.85
C ALA A 403 -2.60 -14.16 -11.16
N PHE A 404 -3.28 -15.27 -11.49
CA PHE A 404 -4.73 -15.28 -11.68
C PHE A 404 -5.52 -14.97 -10.41
N ALA A 405 -5.08 -15.46 -9.25
CA ALA A 405 -5.73 -15.20 -7.97
C ALA A 405 -5.68 -13.71 -7.59
N ILE A 406 -4.51 -13.09 -7.77
CA ILE A 406 -4.27 -11.67 -7.48
C ILE A 406 -5.01 -10.76 -8.47
N ARG A 407 -4.94 -11.07 -9.78
CA ARG A 407 -5.43 -10.22 -10.88
C ARG A 407 -6.89 -10.39 -11.20
N GLY A 408 -7.35 -11.62 -11.05
CA GLY A 408 -8.56 -12.12 -11.69
C GLY A 408 -8.37 -12.48 -13.15
N TYR A 409 -9.21 -13.40 -13.61
CA TYR A 409 -9.22 -13.88 -15.00
C TYR A 409 -9.59 -12.78 -16.00
N GLU A 410 -10.38 -11.80 -15.58
CA GLU A 410 -10.84 -10.65 -16.35
C GLU A 410 -9.70 -9.72 -16.83
N ASP A 411 -8.55 -9.74 -16.15
CA ASP A 411 -7.35 -9.00 -16.55
C ASP A 411 -6.63 -9.68 -17.72
N PHE A 412 -6.73 -11.02 -17.82
CA PHE A 412 -6.11 -11.81 -18.90
C PHE A 412 -7.05 -12.05 -20.08
N PHE A 413 -8.32 -12.37 -19.81
CA PHE A 413 -9.27 -12.85 -20.81
C PHE A 413 -10.38 -11.85 -21.08
N VAL A 414 -10.88 -11.85 -22.32
CA VAL A 414 -12.15 -11.16 -22.65
C VAL A 414 -13.30 -12.12 -22.40
N GLY A 415 -14.06 -11.85 -21.35
CA GLY A 415 -15.09 -12.75 -20.83
C GLY A 415 -14.48 -13.77 -19.86
N SER A 416 -15.10 -14.95 -19.75
CA SER A 416 -14.55 -16.06 -18.96
C SER A 416 -13.19 -16.53 -19.51
N PRO A 417 -12.47 -17.43 -18.83
CA PRO A 417 -11.39 -18.19 -19.46
C PRO A 417 -11.96 -19.09 -20.59
N PRO A 418 -11.32 -19.16 -21.78
CA PRO A 418 -11.77 -20.06 -22.83
C PRO A 418 -11.56 -21.52 -22.44
N SER A 419 -12.44 -22.41 -22.92
CA SER A 419 -12.36 -23.87 -22.68
C SER A 419 -12.31 -24.70 -23.95
N GLN A 420 -12.48 -24.08 -25.12
CA GLN A 420 -12.53 -24.75 -26.43
C GLN A 420 -11.41 -24.23 -27.35
N PRO A 421 -10.80 -25.10 -28.18
CA PRO A 421 -9.71 -24.72 -29.10
C PRO A 421 -10.00 -23.50 -29.99
N GLU A 422 -11.23 -23.42 -30.52
CA GLU A 422 -11.67 -22.34 -31.40
C GLU A 422 -11.72 -20.98 -30.68
N ASP A 423 -12.04 -21.01 -29.39
CA ASP A 423 -12.08 -19.82 -28.54
C ASP A 423 -10.69 -19.36 -28.11
N TYR A 424 -9.69 -20.24 -28.04
CA TYR A 424 -8.32 -19.87 -27.68
C TYR A 424 -7.74 -18.85 -28.65
N VAL A 425 -7.78 -19.14 -29.96
CA VAL A 425 -7.26 -18.21 -30.99
C VAL A 425 -8.05 -16.89 -30.97
N LYS A 426 -9.38 -16.97 -30.85
CA LYS A 426 -10.24 -15.79 -30.84
C LYS A 426 -9.94 -14.87 -29.66
N ARG A 427 -9.90 -15.40 -28.43
CA ARG A 427 -9.65 -14.60 -27.23
C ARG A 427 -8.21 -14.08 -27.20
N PHE A 428 -7.25 -14.86 -27.69
CA PHE A 428 -5.87 -14.42 -27.88
C PHE A 428 -5.76 -13.24 -28.85
N LEU A 429 -6.39 -13.31 -30.03
CA LEU A 429 -6.38 -12.22 -31.00
C LEU A 429 -7.05 -10.95 -30.47
N ILE A 430 -8.07 -11.07 -29.63
CA ILE A 430 -8.68 -9.92 -28.97
C ILE A 430 -7.72 -9.32 -27.93
N ALA A 431 -7.05 -10.14 -27.12
CA ALA A 431 -6.03 -9.69 -26.17
C ALA A 431 -4.85 -8.99 -26.88
N LEU A 432 -4.49 -9.43 -28.08
CA LEU A 432 -3.49 -8.78 -28.94
C LEU A 432 -3.95 -7.42 -29.51
N GLY A 433 -5.20 -7.03 -29.29
CA GLY A 433 -5.78 -5.76 -29.76
C GLY A 433 -6.64 -5.88 -31.01
N GLY A 434 -7.07 -7.09 -31.38
CA GLY A 434 -8.08 -7.31 -32.42
C GLY A 434 -9.48 -6.92 -31.93
N SER A 435 -10.26 -6.26 -32.79
CA SER A 435 -11.65 -5.93 -32.47
C SER A 435 -12.56 -7.18 -32.49
N ALA A 436 -13.48 -7.27 -31.53
CA ALA A 436 -14.45 -8.36 -31.45
C ALA A 436 -15.36 -8.45 -32.69
N VAL A 437 -15.52 -7.34 -33.43
CA VAL A 437 -16.30 -7.28 -34.68
C VAL A 437 -15.76 -8.22 -35.76
N ASN A 438 -14.47 -8.55 -35.71
CA ASN A 438 -13.83 -9.50 -36.62
C ASN A 438 -14.39 -10.93 -36.49
N PHE A 439 -15.09 -11.21 -35.39
CA PHE A 439 -15.61 -12.53 -35.04
C PHE A 439 -17.15 -12.58 -35.00
N ALA A 440 -17.84 -11.53 -35.47
CA ALA A 440 -19.30 -11.52 -35.59
C ALA A 440 -19.79 -12.36 -36.79
N ALA A 441 -20.96 -13.00 -36.65
CA ALA A 441 -21.46 -14.04 -37.55
C ALA A 441 -21.92 -13.57 -38.96
N LYS A 442 -21.80 -12.28 -39.31
CA LYS A 442 -22.41 -11.69 -40.53
C LYS A 442 -21.42 -11.25 -41.61
N ASP A 443 -20.29 -11.93 -41.80
CA ASP A 443 -19.33 -11.57 -42.86
C ASP A 443 -19.45 -12.47 -44.10
N LYS A 444 -20.63 -12.47 -44.72
CA LYS A 444 -20.84 -13.00 -46.07
C LYS A 444 -20.78 -11.83 -47.06
N GLY A 445 -19.58 -11.38 -47.43
CA GLY A 445 -19.41 -10.63 -48.68
C GLY A 445 -18.60 -9.32 -48.68
N ARG A 446 -17.94 -8.91 -47.60
CA ARG A 446 -17.00 -7.77 -47.71
C ARG A 446 -15.64 -8.24 -48.22
N LYS A 447 -15.18 -7.63 -49.33
CA LYS A 447 -13.80 -7.75 -49.83
C LYS A 447 -12.84 -7.56 -48.65
N LYS A 448 -11.99 -8.56 -48.39
CA LYS A 448 -11.02 -8.65 -47.29
C LYS A 448 -10.16 -7.37 -47.16
N LYS A 449 -10.64 -6.36 -46.44
CA LYS A 449 -9.76 -5.44 -45.71
C LYS A 449 -9.35 -6.18 -44.44
N GLY A 450 -8.09 -6.06 -44.04
CA GLY A 450 -7.52 -6.81 -42.91
C GLY A 450 -8.30 -6.67 -41.61
N LEU A 451 -7.96 -7.50 -40.60
CA LEU A 451 -8.61 -7.46 -39.29
C LEU A 451 -8.69 -6.03 -38.73
N VAL A 452 -9.86 -5.64 -38.24
CA VAL A 452 -10.10 -4.34 -37.61
C VAL A 452 -9.37 -4.33 -36.26
N LYS A 453 -8.48 -3.36 -36.05
CA LYS A 453 -7.83 -3.15 -34.75
C LYS A 453 -8.83 -2.54 -33.76
N SER A 454 -8.74 -2.96 -32.50
CA SER A 454 -9.46 -2.36 -31.39
C SER A 454 -8.97 -0.93 -31.17
N SER A 455 -9.88 0.02 -30.95
CA SER A 455 -9.52 1.38 -30.54
C SER A 455 -8.89 1.42 -29.14
N ARG A 456 -9.10 0.38 -28.32
CA ARG A 456 -8.51 0.23 -26.98
C ARG A 456 -7.10 -0.36 -27.00
N GLY A 457 -6.59 -0.78 -28.16
CA GLY A 457 -5.29 -1.43 -28.28
C GLY A 457 -5.25 -2.84 -27.68
N PRO A 458 -4.03 -3.40 -27.52
CA PRO A 458 -3.81 -4.65 -26.80
C PRO A 458 -4.26 -4.56 -25.35
N ARG A 459 -4.58 -5.70 -24.76
CA ARG A 459 -4.88 -5.83 -23.35
C ARG A 459 -3.59 -5.75 -22.54
N SER A 460 -3.64 -4.98 -21.46
CA SER A 460 -2.51 -4.73 -20.58
C SER A 460 -2.90 -5.01 -19.14
N LEU A 461 -1.95 -5.56 -18.38
CA LEU A 461 -2.03 -5.65 -16.93
C LEU A 461 -2.01 -4.24 -16.31
N ARG A 462 -2.75 -4.05 -15.22
CA ARG A 462 -2.83 -2.77 -14.49
C ARG A 462 -1.91 -2.73 -13.27
N GLU A 463 -1.65 -1.56 -12.71
CA GLU A 463 -1.10 -1.49 -11.36
C GLU A 463 -2.15 -2.03 -10.36
N LEU A 464 -1.69 -2.69 -9.29
CA LEU A 464 -2.54 -3.29 -8.25
C LEU A 464 -2.37 -2.53 -6.92
N ALA A 465 -2.94 -3.07 -5.84
CA ALA A 465 -2.91 -2.46 -4.51
C ALA A 465 -3.54 -1.05 -4.51
N PRO A 466 -4.84 -0.91 -4.86
CA PRO A 466 -5.47 0.40 -5.06
C PRO A 466 -5.36 1.33 -3.83
N VAL A 467 -5.51 0.82 -2.60
CA VAL A 467 -5.32 1.62 -1.38
C VAL A 467 -3.87 2.12 -1.31
N MET A 468 -2.88 1.26 -1.54
CA MET A 468 -1.47 1.65 -1.58
C MET A 468 -1.15 2.63 -2.71
N GLN A 469 -1.83 2.56 -3.86
CA GLN A 469 -1.64 3.53 -4.95
C GLN A 469 -2.07 4.94 -4.56
N THR A 470 -3.05 5.11 -3.65
CA THR A 470 -3.47 6.45 -3.18
C THR A 470 -2.36 7.25 -2.49
N PHE A 471 -1.31 6.56 -2.02
CA PHE A 471 -0.16 7.17 -1.34
C PHE A 471 1.02 7.48 -2.29
N LYS A 472 0.96 7.07 -3.56
CA LYS A 472 2.04 7.27 -4.53
C LYS A 472 2.31 8.76 -4.77
N GLU A 473 1.25 9.55 -4.99
CA GLU A 473 1.35 11.01 -5.13
C GLU A 473 1.95 11.70 -3.89
N ARG A 474 1.83 11.07 -2.72
CA ARG A 474 2.28 11.63 -1.44
C ARG A 474 3.71 11.31 -1.09
N TYR A 475 4.19 10.13 -1.45
CA TYR A 475 5.50 9.65 -1.00
C TYR A 475 6.49 9.42 -2.14
N CYS A 476 6.03 9.46 -3.40
CA CYS A 476 6.84 9.08 -4.54
C CYS A 476 7.05 10.17 -5.59
N GLU A 477 6.33 11.30 -5.50
CA GLU A 477 6.45 12.40 -6.45
C GLU A 477 7.48 13.45 -6.02
N ALA A 478 8.10 14.11 -7.00
CA ALA A 478 9.11 15.16 -6.75
C ALA A 478 8.57 16.37 -5.98
N ASN A 479 7.27 16.64 -6.09
CA ASN A 479 6.55 17.65 -5.30
C ASN A 479 5.40 16.95 -4.56
N PRO A 480 5.70 16.25 -3.46
CA PRO A 480 4.71 15.40 -2.84
C PRO A 480 3.59 16.25 -2.24
N ARG A 481 2.37 15.75 -2.35
CA ARG A 481 1.21 16.32 -1.66
C ARG A 481 1.14 15.76 -0.24
N PHE A 482 1.03 16.64 0.75
CA PHE A 482 1.18 16.27 2.15
C PHE A 482 -0.14 16.16 2.90
N ASP A 483 -1.24 16.68 2.37
CA ASP A 483 -2.55 16.69 3.03
C ASP A 483 -3.39 15.46 2.67
N LEU A 484 -3.98 14.83 3.69
CA LEU A 484 -5.00 13.80 3.54
C LEU A 484 -6.37 14.47 3.37
N ARG A 485 -6.90 14.49 2.14
CA ARG A 485 -8.19 15.11 1.85
C ARG A 485 -9.35 14.16 2.09
N ALA A 486 -10.56 14.71 2.16
CA ALA A 486 -11.79 13.94 2.24
C ALA A 486 -11.95 12.95 1.07
N GLU A 487 -11.51 13.31 -0.14
CA GLU A 487 -11.58 12.40 -1.30
C GLU A 487 -10.61 11.23 -1.16
N ASP A 488 -9.44 11.45 -0.55
CA ASP A 488 -8.46 10.38 -0.32
C ASP A 488 -8.96 9.41 0.75
N VAL A 489 -9.60 9.94 1.81
CA VAL A 489 -10.31 9.16 2.84
C VAL A 489 -11.44 8.34 2.23
N GLN A 490 -12.26 8.96 1.38
CA GLN A 490 -13.34 8.27 0.68
C GLN A 490 -12.79 7.17 -0.24
N SER A 491 -11.73 7.47 -0.99
CA SER A 491 -11.04 6.50 -1.84
C SER A 491 -10.52 5.30 -1.03
N ILE A 492 -9.88 5.54 0.12
CA ILE A 492 -9.42 4.46 1.02
C ILE A 492 -10.61 3.60 1.47
N VAL A 493 -11.72 4.22 1.88
CA VAL A 493 -12.91 3.50 2.37
C VAL A 493 -13.58 2.70 1.24
N GLU A 494 -13.70 3.27 0.05
CA GLU A 494 -14.33 2.64 -1.13
C GLU A 494 -13.46 1.53 -1.73
N GLN A 495 -12.15 1.73 -1.80
CA GLN A 495 -11.20 0.78 -2.40
C GLN A 495 -10.75 -0.32 -1.44
N SER A 496 -11.04 -0.19 -0.14
CA SER A 496 -10.88 -1.27 0.82
C SER A 496 -11.91 -2.37 0.52
N GLU A 497 -11.70 -3.13 -0.57
CA GLU A 497 -12.54 -4.25 -1.01
C GLU A 497 -12.58 -5.39 0.03
N TRP A 498 -11.72 -5.34 1.05
CA TRP A 498 -11.58 -6.30 2.13
C TRP A 498 -12.49 -6.02 3.33
N GLN A 499 -13.58 -5.27 3.11
CA GLN A 499 -14.59 -5.00 4.13
C GLN A 499 -15.34 -6.28 4.56
N LEU A 500 -15.01 -6.79 5.75
CA LEU A 500 -15.92 -7.66 6.51
C LEU A 500 -17.07 -6.88 7.16
N VAL A 501 -16.98 -5.54 7.21
CA VAL A 501 -17.99 -4.62 7.76
C VAL A 501 -18.62 -3.83 6.62
N LYS A 502 -19.95 -3.92 6.43
CA LYS A 502 -20.67 -3.05 5.49
C LYS A 502 -20.28 -1.60 5.77
N ALA A 503 -19.85 -0.85 4.75
CA ALA A 503 -19.63 0.60 4.82
C ALA A 503 -20.73 1.23 5.70
N PRO A 504 -20.38 1.84 6.85
CA PRO A 504 -21.39 2.41 7.70
C PRO A 504 -22.03 3.57 6.94
N THR A 505 -23.37 3.58 6.89
CA THR A 505 -24.16 4.75 6.46
C THR A 505 -24.03 5.94 7.43
N LYS A 506 -23.09 5.87 8.39
CA LYS A 506 -22.77 6.86 9.42
C LYS A 506 -21.37 7.44 9.17
N LYS A 507 -21.14 8.67 9.64
CA LYS A 507 -19.82 9.31 9.69
C LYS A 507 -18.79 8.36 10.32
N VAL A 508 -17.75 8.01 9.56
CA VAL A 508 -16.61 7.20 10.02
C VAL A 508 -15.79 8.02 11.02
N THR A 509 -15.49 7.48 12.20
CA THR A 509 -14.59 8.15 13.16
C THR A 509 -13.14 8.09 12.67
N ILE A 510 -12.29 8.98 13.17
CA ILE A 510 -10.87 9.02 12.79
C ILE A 510 -10.14 7.69 13.13
N THR A 511 -10.50 7.05 14.24
CA THR A 511 -9.98 5.74 14.65
C THR A 511 -10.44 4.61 13.73
N GLN A 512 -11.72 4.62 13.34
CA GLN A 512 -12.26 3.65 12.38
C GLN A 512 -11.55 3.79 11.04
N LEU A 513 -11.28 5.02 10.59
CA LEU A 513 -10.54 5.26 9.36
C LEU A 513 -9.13 4.65 9.41
N VAL A 514 -8.37 4.90 10.47
CA VAL A 514 -7.01 4.35 10.64
C VAL A 514 -7.04 2.82 10.67
N SER A 515 -8.03 2.22 11.34
CA SER A 515 -8.20 0.76 11.38
C SER A 515 -8.58 0.17 10.02
N ILE A 516 -9.50 0.81 9.28
CA ILE A 516 -9.88 0.42 7.91
C ILE A 516 -8.66 0.50 6.98
N LEU A 517 -7.90 1.59 7.06
CA LEU A 517 -6.69 1.79 6.29
C LEU A 517 -5.67 0.67 6.56
N ARG A 518 -5.36 0.39 7.84
CA ARG A 518 -4.45 -0.69 8.23
C ARG A 518 -4.86 -2.02 7.63
N ALA A 519 -6.14 -2.37 7.70
CA ALA A 519 -6.66 -3.61 7.14
C ALA A 519 -6.56 -3.66 5.61
N GLY A 520 -6.93 -2.56 4.93
CA GLY A 520 -6.83 -2.43 3.48
C GLY A 520 -5.39 -2.57 2.98
N LEU A 521 -4.45 -1.85 3.62
CA LEU A 521 -3.03 -1.94 3.28
C LEU A 521 -2.49 -3.37 3.48
N GLN A 522 -2.79 -4.01 4.61
CA GLN A 522 -2.29 -5.37 4.88
C GLN A 522 -2.79 -6.37 3.83
N ALA A 523 -4.04 -6.25 3.41
CA ALA A 523 -4.62 -7.14 2.42
C ALA A 523 -3.99 -7.00 1.02
N GLU A 524 -3.38 -5.86 0.73
CA GLU A 524 -2.76 -5.56 -0.56
C GLU A 524 -1.26 -5.93 -0.63
N ILE A 525 -0.64 -6.35 0.48
CA ILE A 525 0.81 -6.64 0.52
C ILE A 525 1.23 -7.70 -0.51
N ILE A 526 0.43 -8.75 -0.69
CA ILE A 526 0.72 -9.80 -1.68
C ILE A 526 0.65 -9.26 -3.11
N GLU A 527 -0.28 -8.35 -3.37
CA GLU A 527 -0.44 -7.73 -4.70
C GLU A 527 0.73 -6.82 -5.04
N LEU A 528 1.19 -6.06 -4.05
CA LEU A 528 2.34 -5.18 -4.16
C LEU A 528 3.64 -5.97 -4.33
N SER A 529 3.76 -7.12 -3.66
CA SER A 529 5.02 -7.87 -3.57
C SER A 529 5.28 -8.81 -4.75
N PHE A 530 4.28 -9.14 -5.58
CA PHE A 530 4.44 -10.09 -6.69
C PHE A 530 5.52 -9.65 -7.70
N ASP A 531 6.59 -10.45 -7.84
CA ASP A 531 7.71 -10.16 -8.74
C ASP A 531 7.42 -10.46 -10.23
N TYR A 532 6.88 -9.45 -10.89
CA TYR A 532 6.65 -9.49 -12.34
C TYR A 532 7.91 -9.58 -13.19
N LEU A 533 9.08 -9.13 -12.72
CA LEU A 533 10.32 -9.17 -13.50
C LEU A 533 10.89 -10.60 -13.55
N THR A 534 10.94 -11.29 -12.42
CA THR A 534 11.31 -12.72 -12.38
C THR A 534 10.30 -13.54 -13.16
N PHE A 535 9.01 -13.29 -12.96
CA PHE A 535 7.96 -13.99 -13.69
C PHE A 535 8.06 -13.80 -15.20
N HIS A 536 8.38 -12.57 -15.63
CA HIS A 536 8.65 -12.27 -17.03
C HIS A 536 9.81 -13.08 -17.59
N ARG A 537 10.97 -13.13 -16.89
CA ARG A 537 12.13 -13.89 -17.36
C ARG A 537 11.80 -15.38 -17.51
N PHE A 538 10.98 -15.93 -16.61
CA PHE A 538 10.45 -17.29 -16.77
C PHE A 538 9.57 -17.41 -18.03
N CYS A 539 8.55 -16.54 -18.17
CA CYS A 539 7.63 -16.54 -19.30
C CYS A 539 8.39 -16.42 -20.64
N TRP A 540 9.43 -15.59 -20.69
CA TRP A 540 10.24 -15.43 -21.88
C TRP A 540 11.03 -16.69 -22.23
N ARG A 541 11.68 -17.33 -21.24
CA ARG A 541 12.36 -18.63 -21.44
C ARG A 541 11.40 -19.71 -21.93
N LEU A 542 10.18 -19.75 -21.39
CA LEU A 542 9.14 -20.67 -21.84
C LEU A 542 8.81 -20.43 -23.31
N LEU A 543 8.59 -19.17 -23.72
CA LEU A 543 8.28 -18.84 -25.11
C LEU A 543 9.44 -19.20 -26.06
N CYS A 544 10.69 -18.98 -25.65
CA CYS A 544 11.86 -19.43 -26.42
C CYS A 544 11.87 -20.96 -26.57
N GLY A 545 11.72 -21.70 -25.47
CA GLY A 545 11.72 -23.18 -25.51
C GLY A 545 10.58 -23.74 -26.36
N ILE A 546 9.40 -23.11 -26.29
CA ILE A 546 8.26 -23.46 -27.15
C ILE A 546 8.58 -23.19 -28.63
N LYS A 547 9.13 -22.01 -28.96
CA LYS A 547 9.51 -21.66 -30.33
C LYS A 547 10.51 -22.66 -30.89
N ASP A 548 11.55 -22.99 -30.13
CA ASP A 548 12.62 -23.89 -30.57
C ASP A 548 12.09 -25.31 -30.80
N THR A 549 11.29 -25.82 -29.85
CA THR A 549 10.70 -27.17 -29.93
C THR A 549 9.70 -27.30 -31.08
N CYS A 550 8.90 -26.26 -31.32
CA CYS A 550 7.85 -26.28 -32.33
C CYS A 550 8.30 -25.75 -33.71
N CYS A 551 9.57 -25.37 -33.87
CA CYS A 551 10.07 -24.59 -35.01
C CYS A 551 9.74 -25.26 -36.35
N ASP A 552 10.16 -26.50 -36.55
CA ASP A 552 9.98 -27.21 -37.82
C ASP A 552 8.50 -27.28 -38.26
N GLN A 553 7.62 -27.56 -37.30
CA GLN A 553 6.17 -27.67 -37.53
C GLN A 553 5.56 -26.31 -37.88
N LEU A 554 5.94 -25.25 -37.15
CA LEU A 554 5.44 -23.91 -37.39
C LEU A 554 5.97 -23.31 -38.70
N VAL A 555 7.23 -23.58 -39.05
CA VAL A 555 7.83 -23.18 -40.34
C VAL A 555 7.13 -23.87 -41.50
N GLN A 556 6.80 -25.16 -41.38
CA GLN A 556 6.03 -25.88 -42.39
C GLN A 556 4.63 -25.27 -42.58
N MET A 557 3.95 -24.88 -41.50
CA MET A 557 2.59 -24.35 -41.56
C MET A 557 2.50 -22.88 -41.98
N TYR A 558 3.45 -22.03 -41.57
CA TYR A 558 3.36 -20.57 -41.71
C TYR A 558 4.50 -19.96 -42.54
N GLY A 559 5.59 -20.70 -42.76
CA GLY A 559 6.83 -20.23 -43.40
C GLY A 559 7.91 -19.85 -42.40
N PRO A 560 9.17 -19.70 -42.85
CA PRO A 560 10.30 -19.39 -41.99
C PRO A 560 10.15 -18.03 -41.28
N ASP A 561 9.54 -17.06 -41.96
CA ASP A 561 9.39 -15.68 -41.45
C ASP A 561 8.05 -15.50 -40.69
N TYR A 562 7.58 -16.52 -39.96
CA TYR A 562 6.35 -16.40 -39.16
C TYR A 562 6.54 -15.58 -37.88
N ILE A 563 7.79 -15.51 -37.40
CA ILE A 563 8.30 -14.58 -36.39
C ILE A 563 9.45 -13.85 -37.09
N GLU A 564 9.24 -12.58 -37.41
CA GLU A 564 10.23 -11.75 -38.12
C GLU A 564 11.24 -11.15 -37.13
N ASP A 565 10.74 -10.65 -36.00
CA ASP A 565 11.51 -9.97 -34.96
C ASP A 565 11.19 -10.55 -33.57
N GLU A 566 12.05 -10.28 -32.59
CA GLU A 566 11.88 -10.74 -31.20
C GLU A 566 10.58 -10.21 -30.56
N ASN A 567 10.11 -9.04 -30.98
CA ASN A 567 8.83 -8.43 -30.54
C ASN A 567 7.64 -9.35 -30.82
N GLN A 568 7.77 -10.26 -31.79
CA GLN A 568 6.73 -11.19 -32.22
C GLN A 568 6.85 -12.55 -31.53
N LEU A 569 7.89 -12.81 -30.72
CA LEU A 569 8.05 -14.08 -30.01
C LEU A 569 6.78 -14.50 -29.25
N PRO A 570 6.09 -13.61 -28.50
CA PRO A 570 4.90 -14.03 -27.78
C PRO A 570 3.73 -14.45 -28.67
N PHE A 571 3.76 -14.13 -29.97
CA PHE A 571 2.73 -14.55 -30.94
C PHE A 571 2.83 -16.04 -31.28
N VAL A 572 3.93 -16.71 -30.90
CA VAL A 572 4.06 -18.18 -31.00
C VAL A 572 2.84 -18.90 -30.37
N VAL A 573 2.29 -18.35 -29.28
CA VAL A 573 1.07 -18.87 -28.63
C VAL A 573 -0.14 -18.84 -29.58
N GLY A 574 -0.30 -17.74 -30.32
CA GLY A 574 -1.38 -17.60 -31.31
C GLY A 574 -1.22 -18.58 -32.49
N TYR A 575 0.01 -18.80 -32.94
CA TYR A 575 0.31 -19.79 -33.98
C TYR A 575 0.04 -21.23 -33.50
N ILE A 576 0.38 -21.56 -32.26
CA ILE A 576 0.07 -22.85 -31.64
C ILE A 576 -1.44 -23.08 -31.59
N PHE A 577 -2.22 -22.10 -31.11
CA PHE A 577 -3.67 -22.22 -31.09
C PHE A 577 -4.26 -22.38 -32.51
N ALA A 578 -3.70 -21.66 -33.48
CA ALA A 578 -4.16 -21.74 -34.86
C ALA A 578 -3.77 -23.05 -35.57
N SER A 579 -2.72 -23.75 -35.11
CA SER A 579 -2.36 -25.08 -35.61
C SER A 579 -3.47 -26.11 -35.33
N ALA A 580 -4.14 -25.98 -34.18
CA ALA A 580 -5.21 -26.85 -33.71
C ALA A 580 -6.60 -26.48 -34.24
N THR A 581 -6.72 -25.51 -35.15
CA THR A 581 -8.00 -25.09 -35.74
C THR A 581 -7.90 -24.88 -37.25
N ASN A 582 -9.06 -24.86 -37.92
CA ASN A 582 -9.18 -24.49 -39.33
C ASN A 582 -9.20 -22.96 -39.56
N THR A 583 -8.84 -22.15 -38.55
CA THR A 583 -9.01 -20.71 -38.65
C THR A 583 -7.96 -20.09 -39.57
N ARG A 584 -8.41 -19.55 -40.70
CA ARG A 584 -7.58 -18.70 -41.58
C ARG A 584 -7.67 -17.21 -41.21
N ARG A 585 -8.34 -16.88 -40.10
CA ARG A 585 -8.62 -15.51 -39.62
C ARG A 585 -7.48 -14.93 -38.78
N LEU A 586 -6.24 -15.09 -39.24
CA LEU A 586 -5.03 -14.52 -38.62
C LEU A 586 -4.58 -13.21 -39.30
N ALA A 587 -5.09 -12.97 -40.51
CA ALA A 587 -4.64 -11.93 -41.43
C ALA A 587 -4.75 -10.50 -40.85
N GLY A 588 -3.60 -9.85 -40.64
CA GLY A 588 -3.51 -8.47 -40.13
C GLY A 588 -2.84 -8.36 -38.76
N PHE A 589 -2.74 -9.46 -38.02
CA PHE A 589 -1.97 -9.55 -36.77
C PHE A 589 -0.90 -10.65 -36.81
N MET A 590 -1.14 -11.74 -37.55
CA MET A 590 -0.22 -12.87 -37.70
C MET A 590 -0.23 -13.39 -39.15
N LYS A 591 0.78 -14.18 -39.53
CA LYS A 591 0.84 -14.82 -40.87
C LYS A 591 -0.31 -15.80 -41.04
N ILE A 592 -0.80 -15.90 -42.28
CA ILE A 592 -1.87 -16.84 -42.63
C ILE A 592 -1.28 -18.24 -42.79
N LYS A 593 -1.96 -19.24 -42.24
CA LYS A 593 -1.63 -20.67 -42.41
C LYS A 593 -1.61 -21.03 -43.89
N LYS A 594 -0.50 -21.62 -44.35
CA LYS A 594 -0.28 -22.04 -45.74
C LYS A 594 -0.86 -23.43 -46.03
N THR A 595 -1.07 -24.23 -44.99
CA THR A 595 -1.61 -25.58 -45.06
C THR A 595 -3.01 -25.65 -44.47
N ASP A 596 -3.81 -26.62 -44.92
CA ASP A 596 -5.12 -26.97 -44.31
C ASP A 596 -4.99 -28.00 -43.19
N GLU A 597 -3.76 -28.34 -42.79
CA GLU A 597 -3.49 -29.33 -41.77
C GLU A 597 -3.91 -28.83 -40.39
N VAL A 598 -4.82 -29.54 -39.73
CA VAL A 598 -5.18 -29.30 -38.32
C VAL A 598 -4.55 -30.37 -37.47
N THR A 599 -3.74 -29.96 -36.49
CA THR A 599 -3.03 -30.90 -35.62
C THR A 599 -2.95 -30.39 -34.19
N SER A 600 -3.13 -31.30 -33.24
CA SER A 600 -2.88 -31.05 -31.82
C SER A 600 -1.43 -31.31 -31.42
N LYS A 601 -0.59 -31.81 -32.35
CA LYS A 601 0.81 -32.14 -32.07
C LYS A 601 1.59 -30.93 -31.56
N VAL A 602 1.49 -29.79 -32.24
CA VAL A 602 2.18 -28.55 -31.83
C VAL A 602 1.79 -28.14 -30.40
N VAL A 603 0.51 -28.28 -30.03
CA VAL A 603 0.02 -27.95 -28.68
C VAL A 603 0.59 -28.91 -27.63
N ARG A 604 0.73 -30.20 -27.96
CA ARG A 604 1.32 -31.21 -27.06
C ARG A 604 2.82 -30.98 -26.87
N ASP A 605 3.55 -30.78 -27.96
CA ASP A 605 4.99 -30.54 -27.93
C ASP A 605 5.30 -29.25 -27.14
N ALA A 606 4.49 -28.20 -27.32
CA ALA A 606 4.59 -26.97 -26.51
C ALA A 606 4.23 -27.20 -25.03
N ALA A 607 3.23 -28.04 -24.73
CA ALA A 607 2.83 -28.35 -23.36
C ALA A 607 3.92 -29.12 -22.61
N GLU A 608 4.64 -30.01 -23.29
CA GLU A 608 5.79 -30.75 -22.73
C GLU A 608 6.89 -29.81 -22.26
N VAL A 609 7.18 -28.73 -23.01
CA VAL A 609 8.15 -27.70 -22.58
C VAL A 609 7.75 -27.09 -21.24
N LEU A 610 6.48 -26.70 -21.10
CA LEU A 610 5.99 -26.14 -19.83
C LEU A 610 6.03 -27.18 -18.70
N GLN A 611 5.65 -28.42 -19.00
CA GLN A 611 5.69 -29.51 -18.03
C GLN A 611 7.11 -29.71 -17.48
N VAL A 612 8.11 -29.82 -18.36
CA VAL A 612 9.51 -30.00 -17.96
C VAL A 612 9.99 -28.82 -17.10
N MET A 613 9.61 -27.59 -17.45
CA MET A 613 9.99 -26.41 -16.67
C MET A 613 9.32 -26.38 -15.29
N VAL A 614 8.05 -26.76 -15.18
CA VAL A 614 7.34 -26.82 -13.90
C VAL A 614 7.88 -27.95 -13.01
N GLU A 615 8.13 -29.13 -13.57
CA GLU A 615 8.72 -30.29 -12.86
C GLU A 615 10.14 -30.00 -12.36
N ALA A 616 10.91 -29.18 -13.08
CA ALA A 616 12.21 -28.69 -12.63
C ALA A 616 12.10 -27.64 -11.50
N GLY A 617 10.89 -27.29 -11.07
CA GLY A 617 10.62 -26.29 -10.06
C GLY A 617 10.83 -24.87 -10.57
N ALA A 618 10.83 -24.58 -11.86
CA ALA A 618 10.98 -23.18 -12.30
C ALA A 618 9.64 -22.40 -12.21
N GLY A 619 8.50 -23.07 -11.97
CA GLY A 619 7.15 -22.48 -11.95
C GLY A 619 6.65 -21.92 -10.61
N ASP A 620 7.44 -21.98 -9.55
CA ASP A 620 7.11 -21.49 -8.21
C ASP A 620 8.21 -20.58 -7.63
N MET A 621 9.02 -19.97 -8.51
CA MET A 621 10.14 -19.11 -8.10
C MET A 621 9.63 -17.85 -7.40
N VAL A 622 8.57 -17.22 -7.90
CA VAL A 622 8.01 -16.00 -7.29
C VAL A 622 7.44 -16.34 -5.91
N LEU A 623 6.69 -17.44 -5.82
CA LEU A 623 6.13 -17.93 -4.56
C LEU A 623 7.20 -18.30 -3.52
N ARG A 624 8.21 -19.09 -3.91
CA ARG A 624 9.23 -19.59 -2.98
C ARG A 624 10.19 -18.50 -2.53
N ASP A 625 10.66 -17.67 -3.43
CA ASP A 625 11.73 -16.71 -3.12
C ASP A 625 11.22 -15.46 -2.39
N GLN A 626 9.93 -15.12 -2.50
CA GLN A 626 9.37 -13.90 -1.89
C GLN A 626 8.37 -14.13 -0.77
N LEU A 627 7.54 -15.17 -0.82
CA LEU A 627 6.44 -15.33 0.14
C LEU A 627 6.77 -16.30 1.28
N GLY A 628 7.71 -17.23 1.11
CA GLY A 628 8.19 -18.09 2.20
C GLY A 628 7.13 -19.01 2.84
N ILE A 629 5.98 -19.24 2.17
CA ILE A 629 4.87 -20.05 2.66
C ILE A 629 4.94 -21.46 2.02
N PRO A 630 5.02 -22.55 2.79
CA PRO A 630 4.86 -23.91 2.26
C PRO A 630 3.40 -24.17 1.87
N PHE A 631 3.16 -24.88 0.76
CA PHE A 631 1.84 -24.93 0.13
C PHE A 631 1.36 -26.36 -0.21
N GLU A 632 0.08 -26.63 0.07
CA GLU A 632 -0.69 -27.77 -0.43
C GLU A 632 -1.94 -27.22 -1.16
N PHE A 633 -2.18 -27.67 -2.39
CA PHE A 633 -3.35 -27.26 -3.17
C PHE A 633 -4.60 -28.03 -2.71
N GLU A 634 -5.69 -27.33 -2.37
CA GLU A 634 -7.01 -27.97 -2.36
C GLU A 634 -7.50 -28.12 -3.81
N ASP A 635 -7.61 -29.36 -4.29
CA ASP A 635 -8.25 -29.67 -5.56
C ASP A 635 -9.76 -29.50 -5.41
N SER A 636 -10.23 -28.27 -5.61
CA SER A 636 -11.63 -28.00 -5.91
C SER A 636 -11.81 -27.88 -7.41
N ASP A 637 -12.00 -29.03 -8.08
CA ASP A 637 -12.68 -29.08 -9.37
C ASP A 637 -14.17 -28.72 -9.15
N GLU A 638 -14.46 -27.46 -8.83
CA GLU A 638 -15.81 -26.92 -8.98
C GLU A 638 -15.86 -26.14 -10.28
N ASP A 639 -16.42 -26.80 -11.29
CA ASP A 639 -16.81 -26.18 -12.54
C ASP A 639 -17.58 -24.88 -12.23
N TYR A 640 -17.04 -23.75 -12.69
CA TYR A 640 -17.76 -22.49 -12.82
C TYR A 640 -18.88 -22.68 -13.85
N GLU A 641 -19.96 -23.37 -13.49
CA GLU A 641 -21.22 -23.28 -14.19
C GLU A 641 -21.75 -21.87 -13.96
N GLY A 642 -21.69 -21.07 -15.02
CA GLY A 642 -22.25 -19.73 -15.03
C GLY A 642 -23.71 -19.79 -14.59
N SER A 643 -24.06 -18.96 -13.61
CA SER A 643 -25.44 -18.66 -13.26
C SER A 643 -26.13 -18.01 -14.46
N GLY A 644 -26.64 -18.85 -15.35
CA GLY A 644 -27.61 -18.47 -16.37
C GLY A 644 -28.93 -18.21 -15.68
N GLY A 645 -29.20 -16.94 -15.38
CA GLY A 645 -30.54 -16.48 -15.02
C GLY A 645 -31.48 -16.69 -16.20
N GLY A 646 -32.11 -17.86 -16.26
CA GLY A 646 -33.30 -18.10 -17.06
C GLY A 646 -34.50 -17.58 -16.30
N ALA A 647 -35.11 -16.52 -16.81
CA ALA A 647 -36.43 -16.07 -16.41
C ALA A 647 -37.48 -17.08 -16.88
N ALA A 648 -38.22 -17.65 -15.92
CA ALA A 648 -39.65 -17.96 -16.01
C ALA A 648 -40.17 -18.09 -14.57
#